data_AF-A0AAW6ALX1-F1
#
_entry.id   AF-A0AAW6ALX1-F1
#
_cell.length_a   1.000
_cell.length_b   1.000
_cell.length_c   1.000
_cell.angle_alpha   90.00
_cell.angle_beta   90.00
_cell.angle_gamma   90.00
#
_symmetry.space_group_name_H-M   'P 1'
#
loop_
_entity.id
_entity.type
_entity.pdbx_description
1 polymer ?
#
loop_
_entity_poly.entity_id
_entity_poly.type
_entity_poly.pdbx_seq_one_letter_code
_entity_poly.pdbx_strand_id
1 'polypeptide(L)'
;MLELKGICKRYVTQSFTQVALDNVSLSFRDNEFVAILGPSGSGKTTMLNVIGGLDHFDSGDLLIDGISTKDFRDRDWDAYRNNRIGFVFQSYNLIPHQTILENVELALTLTGVGHAERRQRAREALEAVGLGEHVNKRPSQLSGGQMQRVAIARALINDPEIVLADEPTGALDSTTSVQVMDLLKDVARDRLVIMVTHNPDLAYQYATRIVNLADGKITDDSDSFDAAKAARREAKPTRKTSMSFVTALGLSARNLMTKKGRTAMTAFAGSIGIIGIAAILALSNGVNGYIKKVEEDTLSSYPLTISKQDYDLSSMMGGQGAADDDSPENVDSSDDSAGGKARGTDKIPVATAVKDMFASVKSNDMTSFKAWLDDGGDGIDKEVNAIQYGYGVTPVVYRAGKDDEKPVRLVPNAMTEAMSGGASSAATVSMESMGTSVFNEMIDDQSLLDSQYDVVAGHWPTSANEAVMVLSSRGTVGDYTLYSIGALDIDELNDLVNSAMAADGKIETPESAADFTYDDALSTTFKVLSSADAYRKNEETGMWTDMSGDADFMAAKVADGIDVHIVGVVRPNETANASALSPGIAYTHALTRQLMERAADSQIVQEQLAHPETDVFTGKSFDELQSEAKQDVDLGSMFSVDEAALKSAFSFDASALSGAAGGMDLSGIDLSGLDIDLSGVGRDIDFSDIMAKAPAPDFSGIFDGLELTPEQMQQVGMLANQLFEGFLQSDQFGALSPEDLKDASKLAAAFSTYLENDAAAQQCLAQLKALGGDALAERLQQAMTDYVQKQLAPYLQQAMDQVTKTISDQIAATVSAQLKAGAAGLMDQMATQVSSSFANLASAMHVDASAFARAIHFNMDAEDLSSLMMSYAKASKLTYDNNLTTLGYADEADPISVKIFPRDFEAKERVLDHIDAYNKQVKAAGHDDRAITYTDYMGIIMGSVTDIVNTISLVLIAFVSISLVVSSIMIGIITYISVLERKKEIGILRAIGASKRNVANVFNAETFIEGLIAGVFAIVVVVAVSFPVNTWALTAKQVPNLMSLPVQDALVLIAISVLLTVVAGLLPARSASRKDPVEALRSE
;
A
#
# COMPACT_ATOMS: atom_id res chain seq x y z
N MET A 1 -43.18 58.94 -17.02
CA MET A 1 -42.68 57.60 -16.61
C MET A 1 -41.85 56.88 -17.68
N LEU A 2 -42.32 56.74 -18.93
CA LEU A 2 -41.68 55.91 -19.97
C LEU A 2 -41.52 56.70 -21.29
N GLU A 3 -40.34 56.63 -21.92
CA GLU A 3 -40.04 57.34 -23.18
C GLU A 3 -39.19 56.46 -24.13
N LEU A 4 -39.63 56.33 -25.39
CA LEU A 4 -38.92 55.68 -26.50
C LEU A 4 -38.26 56.75 -27.36
N LYS A 5 -36.96 56.61 -27.64
CA LYS A 5 -36.18 57.51 -28.50
C LYS A 5 -35.58 56.75 -29.69
N GLY A 6 -36.17 56.96 -30.87
CA GLY A 6 -35.65 56.42 -32.13
C GLY A 6 -35.41 54.91 -32.12
N ILE A 7 -36.34 54.15 -31.53
CA ILE A 7 -36.23 52.70 -31.40
C ILE A 7 -36.35 52.04 -32.77
N CYS A 8 -35.34 51.25 -33.12
CA CYS A 8 -35.36 50.39 -34.30
C CYS A 8 -35.19 48.92 -33.89
N LYS A 9 -35.95 48.03 -34.55
CA LYS A 9 -35.85 46.58 -34.34
C LYS A 9 -36.02 45.85 -35.67
N ARG A 10 -35.06 44.99 -35.97
CA ARG A 10 -35.05 44.10 -37.12
C ARG A 10 -34.94 42.65 -36.66
N TYR A 11 -35.67 41.77 -37.31
CA TYR A 11 -35.53 40.32 -37.14
C TYR A 11 -34.78 39.75 -38.33
N VAL A 12 -33.67 39.07 -38.07
CA VAL A 12 -32.84 38.42 -39.08
C VAL A 12 -33.13 36.92 -39.04
N THR A 13 -33.73 36.39 -40.10
CA THR A 13 -34.00 34.97 -40.26
C THR A 13 -33.24 34.48 -41.48
N GLN A 14 -32.15 33.73 -41.26
CA GLN A 14 -31.23 33.27 -42.31
C GLN A 14 -30.74 34.43 -43.20
N SER A 15 -31.26 34.57 -44.41
CA SER A 15 -30.93 35.63 -45.39
C SER A 15 -31.95 36.77 -45.44
N PHE A 16 -33.07 36.68 -44.73
CA PHE A 16 -34.15 37.67 -44.75
C PHE A 16 -34.09 38.57 -43.50
N THR A 17 -34.07 39.89 -43.71
CA THR A 17 -34.15 40.88 -42.62
C THR A 17 -35.49 41.60 -42.69
N GLN A 18 -36.35 41.36 -41.70
CA GLN A 18 -37.62 42.05 -41.57
C GLN A 18 -37.46 43.23 -40.59
N VAL A 19 -37.74 44.45 -41.05
CA VAL A 19 -37.84 45.62 -40.17
C VAL A 19 -39.20 45.58 -39.48
N ALA A 20 -39.18 45.54 -38.14
CA ALA A 20 -40.38 45.53 -37.31
C ALA A 20 -40.66 46.89 -36.66
N LEU A 21 -39.62 47.65 -36.31
CA LEU A 21 -39.72 49.03 -35.84
C LEU A 21 -38.66 49.87 -36.56
N ASP A 22 -39.06 51.03 -37.09
CA ASP A 22 -38.20 51.95 -37.84
C ASP A 22 -38.28 53.36 -37.23
N ASN A 23 -37.29 53.68 -36.38
CA ASN A 23 -37.09 54.98 -35.74
C ASN A 23 -38.31 55.49 -34.93
N VAL A 24 -38.89 54.61 -34.12
CA VAL A 24 -40.09 54.90 -33.33
C VAL A 24 -39.75 55.74 -32.09
N SER A 25 -40.41 56.90 -31.94
CA SER A 25 -40.28 57.75 -30.75
C SER A 25 -41.66 58.04 -30.15
N LEU A 26 -41.85 57.75 -28.86
CA LEU A 26 -43.14 57.87 -28.18
C LEU A 26 -42.93 58.06 -26.67
N SER A 27 -43.71 58.96 -26.06
CA SER A 27 -43.66 59.21 -24.61
C SER A 27 -45.02 58.96 -23.95
N PHE A 28 -45.00 58.42 -22.74
CA PHE A 28 -46.19 58.03 -21.98
C PHE A 28 -46.32 58.79 -20.66
N ARG A 29 -47.56 59.14 -20.31
CA ARG A 29 -47.94 59.72 -19.01
C ARG A 29 -47.89 58.64 -17.92
N ASP A 30 -47.95 59.07 -16.66
CA ASP A 30 -47.87 58.16 -15.52
C ASP A 30 -49.14 57.29 -15.37
N ASN A 31 -50.33 57.90 -15.56
CA ASN A 31 -51.63 57.23 -15.51
C ASN A 31 -52.40 57.57 -16.80
N GLU A 32 -52.55 56.61 -17.69
CA GLU A 32 -53.20 56.79 -18.99
C GLU A 32 -53.61 55.43 -19.57
N PHE A 33 -54.70 55.39 -20.34
CA PHE A 33 -55.06 54.22 -21.13
C PHE A 33 -54.73 54.47 -22.60
N VAL A 34 -53.59 53.96 -23.05
CA VAL A 34 -53.13 54.08 -24.44
C VAL A 34 -53.50 52.85 -25.26
N ALA A 35 -54.16 53.04 -26.40
CA ALA A 35 -54.38 52.00 -27.38
C ALA A 35 -53.49 52.20 -28.62
N ILE A 36 -52.73 51.17 -28.99
CA ILE A 36 -51.91 51.13 -30.19
C ILE A 36 -52.67 50.35 -31.26
N LEU A 37 -53.08 51.03 -32.32
CA LEU A 37 -53.82 50.51 -33.47
C LEU A 37 -52.91 50.33 -34.69
N GLY A 38 -53.27 49.41 -35.58
CA GLY A 38 -52.55 49.20 -36.84
C GLY A 38 -52.82 47.83 -37.46
N PRO A 39 -52.53 47.64 -38.76
CA PRO A 39 -52.72 46.37 -39.45
C PRO A 39 -51.84 45.25 -38.87
N SER A 40 -52.19 43.99 -39.14
CA SER A 40 -51.35 42.85 -38.73
C SER A 40 -49.96 42.97 -39.35
N GLY A 41 -48.91 42.64 -38.58
CA GLY A 41 -47.52 42.79 -39.02
C GLY A 41 -46.93 44.20 -38.95
N SER A 42 -47.69 45.22 -38.52
CA SER A 42 -47.18 46.61 -38.47
C SER A 42 -46.13 46.90 -37.37
N GLY A 43 -45.78 45.91 -36.54
CA GLY A 43 -44.79 46.06 -35.46
C GLY A 43 -45.37 46.25 -34.05
N LYS A 44 -46.70 46.24 -33.87
CA LYS A 44 -47.36 46.55 -32.58
C LYS A 44 -46.89 45.67 -31.42
N THR A 45 -46.99 44.36 -31.58
CA THR A 45 -46.55 43.38 -30.57
C THR A 45 -45.04 43.48 -30.33
N THR A 46 -44.25 43.78 -31.37
CA THR A 46 -42.81 44.02 -31.23
C THR A 46 -42.54 45.26 -30.36
N MET A 47 -43.27 46.36 -30.59
CA MET A 47 -43.17 47.57 -29.77
C MET A 47 -43.54 47.28 -28.31
N LEU A 48 -44.63 46.54 -28.09
CA LEU A 48 -45.08 46.17 -26.76
C LEU A 48 -44.08 45.24 -26.04
N ASN A 49 -43.46 44.28 -26.76
CA ASN A 49 -42.40 43.43 -26.23
C ASN A 49 -41.12 44.20 -25.87
N VAL A 50 -40.75 45.20 -26.68
CA VAL A 50 -39.61 46.08 -26.39
C VAL A 50 -39.89 46.94 -25.15
N ILE A 51 -41.07 47.54 -25.06
CA ILE A 51 -41.50 48.32 -23.88
C ILE A 51 -41.50 47.47 -22.61
N GLY A 52 -41.97 46.23 -22.71
CA GLY A 52 -42.00 45.27 -21.62
C GLY A 52 -40.64 44.66 -21.27
N GLY A 53 -39.57 44.98 -22.01
CA GLY A 53 -38.25 44.38 -21.80
C GLY A 53 -38.24 42.86 -22.05
N LEU A 54 -39.14 42.35 -22.88
CA LEU A 54 -39.17 40.96 -23.34
C LEU A 54 -38.26 40.74 -24.55
N ASP A 55 -38.12 41.75 -25.41
CA ASP A 55 -37.23 41.76 -26.57
C ASP A 55 -36.25 42.94 -26.49
N HIS A 56 -35.08 42.79 -27.08
CA HIS A 56 -34.07 43.86 -27.18
C HIS A 56 -34.25 44.61 -28.50
N PHE A 57 -33.95 45.90 -28.53
CA PHE A 57 -33.93 46.72 -29.75
C PHE A 57 -32.50 46.86 -30.30
N ASP A 58 -32.37 47.10 -31.60
CA ASP A 58 -31.06 47.17 -32.28
C ASP A 58 -30.39 48.54 -32.12
N SER A 59 -31.19 49.61 -32.12
CA SER A 59 -30.73 50.99 -31.96
C SER A 59 -31.83 51.86 -31.34
N GLY A 60 -31.43 53.01 -30.80
CA GLY A 60 -32.31 53.92 -30.07
C GLY A 60 -32.04 53.90 -28.57
N ASP A 61 -32.97 54.40 -27.78
CA ASP A 61 -32.90 54.40 -26.31
C ASP A 61 -34.30 54.29 -25.70
N LEU A 62 -34.44 53.47 -24.65
CA LEU A 62 -35.64 53.40 -23.83
C LEU A 62 -35.29 54.06 -22.50
N LEU A 63 -36.07 55.06 -22.08
CA LEU A 63 -35.88 55.77 -20.84
C LEU A 63 -37.00 55.41 -19.86
N ILE A 64 -36.63 54.93 -18.68
CA ILE A 64 -37.54 54.55 -17.60
C ILE A 64 -37.24 55.47 -16.40
N ASP A 65 -38.20 56.30 -15.99
CA ASP A 65 -37.98 57.39 -15.03
C ASP A 65 -36.78 58.29 -15.39
N GLY A 66 -36.51 58.47 -16.69
CA GLY A 66 -35.38 59.24 -17.19
C GLY A 66 -34.03 58.54 -17.15
N ILE A 67 -33.97 57.28 -16.69
CA ILE A 67 -32.76 56.44 -16.71
C ILE A 67 -32.70 55.69 -18.04
N SER A 68 -31.56 55.77 -18.75
CA SER A 68 -31.35 55.02 -19.98
C SER A 68 -31.18 53.52 -19.72
N THR A 69 -31.86 52.71 -20.54
CA THR A 69 -31.73 51.26 -20.48
C THR A 69 -30.49 50.73 -21.19
N LYS A 70 -29.65 51.56 -21.80
CA LYS A 70 -28.39 51.11 -22.44
C LYS A 70 -27.43 50.49 -21.43
N ASP A 71 -27.46 50.98 -20.19
CA ASP A 71 -26.63 50.48 -19.10
C ASP A 71 -27.28 49.33 -18.32
N PHE A 72 -28.50 48.92 -18.68
CA PHE A 72 -29.21 47.84 -17.99
C PHE A 72 -28.53 46.50 -18.26
N ARG A 73 -28.22 45.78 -17.19
CA ARG A 73 -27.81 44.37 -17.26
C ARG A 73 -29.04 43.48 -17.29
N ASP A 74 -28.87 42.20 -17.60
CA ASP A 74 -29.94 41.19 -17.55
C ASP A 74 -30.78 41.28 -16.26
N ARG A 75 -30.11 41.47 -15.12
CA ARG A 75 -30.79 41.53 -13.81
C ARG A 75 -31.65 42.78 -13.64
N ASP A 76 -31.27 43.89 -14.26
CA ASP A 76 -32.01 45.14 -14.20
C ASP A 76 -33.28 45.02 -15.06
N TRP A 77 -33.18 44.37 -16.22
CA TRP A 77 -34.34 43.95 -17.02
C TRP A 77 -35.25 42.96 -16.30
N ASP A 78 -34.68 41.96 -15.61
CA ASP A 78 -35.46 41.01 -14.79
C ASP A 78 -36.22 41.74 -13.66
N ALA A 79 -35.58 42.70 -12.98
CA ALA A 79 -36.19 43.52 -11.94
C ALA A 79 -37.25 44.50 -12.50
N TYR A 80 -37.02 45.05 -13.69
CA TYR A 80 -37.99 45.90 -14.39
C TYR A 80 -39.27 45.10 -14.70
N ARG A 81 -39.13 43.91 -15.29
CA ARG A 81 -40.26 43.02 -15.58
C ARG A 81 -41.03 42.61 -14.34
N ASN A 82 -40.32 42.26 -13.27
CA ASN A 82 -40.96 41.73 -12.06
C ASN A 82 -41.69 42.79 -11.23
N ASN A 83 -41.16 44.03 -11.16
CA ASN A 83 -41.69 45.06 -10.26
C ASN A 83 -42.54 46.13 -10.95
N ARG A 84 -42.32 46.37 -12.25
CA ARG A 84 -42.92 47.52 -12.94
C ARG A 84 -43.86 47.13 -14.07
N ILE A 85 -43.66 45.96 -14.67
CA ILE A 85 -44.47 45.48 -15.79
C ILE A 85 -45.45 44.40 -15.33
N GLY A 86 -46.73 44.59 -15.63
CA GLY A 86 -47.74 43.54 -15.63
C GLY A 86 -48.06 43.18 -17.07
N PHE A 87 -47.78 41.96 -17.51
CA PHE A 87 -47.99 41.55 -18.90
C PHE A 87 -49.22 40.65 -19.05
N VAL A 88 -50.15 41.06 -19.92
CA VAL A 88 -51.34 40.32 -20.31
C VAL A 88 -51.17 39.87 -21.77
N PHE A 89 -50.99 38.56 -21.96
CA PHE A 89 -50.76 37.95 -23.27
C PHE A 89 -52.06 37.60 -23.99
N GLN A 90 -52.04 37.63 -25.32
CA GLN A 90 -53.14 37.21 -26.19
C GLN A 90 -53.58 35.75 -25.95
N SER A 91 -52.63 34.83 -25.75
CA SER A 91 -52.88 33.40 -25.56
C SER A 91 -52.95 32.96 -24.09
N TYR A 92 -53.17 33.89 -23.15
CA TYR A 92 -53.20 33.71 -21.68
C TYR A 92 -51.85 33.28 -21.05
N ASN A 93 -51.15 32.34 -21.67
CA ASN A 93 -49.86 31.77 -21.26
C ASN A 93 -49.87 31.28 -19.80
N LEU A 94 -50.92 30.54 -19.41
CA LEU A 94 -51.03 29.88 -18.09
C LEU A 94 -50.36 28.50 -18.12
N ILE A 95 -49.75 28.09 -17.00
CA ILE A 95 -49.14 26.77 -16.83
C ILE A 95 -50.25 25.72 -16.62
N PRO A 96 -50.45 24.76 -17.56
CA PRO A 96 -51.64 23.91 -17.57
C PRO A 96 -51.79 22.95 -16.38
N HIS A 97 -50.68 22.47 -15.85
CA HIS A 97 -50.66 21.47 -14.78
C HIS A 97 -50.79 22.08 -13.37
N GLN A 98 -50.75 23.41 -13.27
CA GLN A 98 -50.91 24.16 -12.02
C GLN A 98 -52.35 24.63 -11.85
N THR A 99 -52.76 24.85 -10.60
CA THR A 99 -54.02 25.53 -10.28
C THR A 99 -53.96 27.01 -10.67
N ILE A 100 -55.11 27.67 -10.76
CA ILE A 100 -55.15 29.10 -11.09
C ILE A 100 -54.56 29.96 -9.97
N LEU A 101 -54.70 29.51 -8.72
CA LEU A 101 -54.02 30.08 -7.56
C LEU A 101 -52.50 30.00 -7.72
N GLU A 102 -51.96 28.81 -8.01
CA GLU A 102 -50.52 28.63 -8.21
C GLU A 102 -49.99 29.49 -9.37
N ASN A 103 -50.71 29.56 -10.49
CA ASN A 103 -50.36 30.41 -11.63
C ASN A 103 -50.21 31.90 -11.27
N VAL A 104 -51.05 32.38 -10.37
CA VAL A 104 -51.03 33.76 -9.88
C VAL A 104 -49.93 33.95 -8.81
N GLU A 105 -49.71 32.97 -7.93
CA GLU A 105 -48.63 32.95 -6.94
C GLU A 105 -47.22 32.96 -7.54
N LEU A 106 -47.04 32.46 -8.78
CA LEU A 106 -45.74 32.39 -9.45
C LEU A 106 -45.02 33.74 -9.50
N ALA A 107 -45.75 34.83 -9.75
CA ALA A 107 -45.17 36.17 -9.82
C ALA A 107 -44.57 36.61 -8.48
N LEU A 108 -45.24 36.30 -7.37
CA LEU A 108 -44.74 36.59 -6.02
C LEU A 108 -43.63 35.63 -5.58
N THR A 109 -43.53 34.45 -6.22
CA THR A 109 -42.45 33.49 -5.93
C THR A 109 -41.09 34.06 -6.34
N LEU A 110 -41.08 34.93 -7.34
CA LEU A 110 -39.87 35.58 -7.89
C LEU A 110 -39.42 36.80 -7.06
N THR A 111 -40.32 37.39 -6.27
CA THR A 111 -40.05 38.52 -5.36
C THR A 111 -39.63 38.06 -3.95
N GLY A 112 -39.55 36.75 -3.69
CA GLY A 112 -39.08 36.20 -2.41
C GLY A 112 -40.11 36.26 -1.28
N VAL A 113 -41.38 36.55 -1.59
CA VAL A 113 -42.47 36.60 -0.60
C VAL A 113 -42.71 35.20 -0.02
N GLY A 114 -42.96 35.12 1.29
CA GLY A 114 -43.18 33.86 2.01
C GLY A 114 -44.44 33.12 1.55
N HIS A 115 -44.43 31.78 1.59
CA HIS A 115 -45.50 30.95 1.02
C HIS A 115 -46.91 31.31 1.51
N ALA A 116 -47.08 31.56 2.81
CA ALA A 116 -48.38 31.91 3.40
C ALA A 116 -48.91 33.26 2.88
N GLU A 117 -48.05 34.27 2.83
CA GLU A 117 -48.40 35.61 2.33
C GLU A 117 -48.69 35.59 0.83
N ARG A 118 -47.90 34.85 0.03
CA ARG A 118 -48.15 34.72 -1.42
C ARG A 118 -49.52 34.14 -1.72
N ARG A 119 -49.88 33.08 -0.99
CA ARG A 119 -51.16 32.40 -1.15
C ARG A 119 -52.33 33.29 -0.81
N GLN A 120 -52.20 34.08 0.26
CA GLN A 120 -53.20 35.07 0.65
C GLN A 120 -53.39 36.14 -0.44
N ARG A 121 -52.30 36.77 -0.88
CA ARG A 121 -52.34 37.81 -1.91
C ARG A 121 -52.85 37.29 -3.27
N ALA A 122 -52.49 36.07 -3.63
CA ALA A 122 -52.96 35.46 -4.87
C ALA A 122 -54.45 35.16 -4.83
N ARG A 123 -54.97 34.77 -3.66
CA ARG A 123 -56.41 34.61 -3.44
C ARG A 123 -57.14 35.96 -3.55
N GLU A 124 -56.64 37.00 -2.90
CA GLU A 124 -57.21 38.35 -2.98
C GLU A 124 -57.21 38.90 -4.41
N ALA A 125 -56.12 38.70 -5.17
CA ALA A 125 -56.04 39.08 -6.58
C ALA A 125 -57.05 38.32 -7.45
N LEU A 126 -57.27 37.03 -7.17
CA LEU A 126 -58.30 36.23 -7.85
C LEU A 126 -59.72 36.65 -7.46
N GLU A 127 -59.96 37.06 -6.21
CA GLU A 127 -61.23 37.62 -5.75
C GLU A 127 -61.55 38.95 -6.44
N ALA A 128 -60.55 39.83 -6.60
CA ALA A 128 -60.69 41.12 -7.29
C ALA A 128 -61.11 40.99 -8.76
N VAL A 129 -60.76 39.88 -9.43
CA VAL A 129 -61.20 39.57 -10.80
C VAL A 129 -62.42 38.63 -10.86
N GLY A 130 -63.09 38.39 -9.73
CA GLY A 130 -64.31 37.58 -9.65
C GLY A 130 -64.10 36.06 -9.77
N LEU A 131 -62.94 35.54 -9.35
CA LEU A 131 -62.55 34.12 -9.43
C LEU A 131 -62.22 33.46 -8.07
N GLY A 132 -62.61 34.07 -6.95
CA GLY A 132 -62.32 33.56 -5.59
C GLY A 132 -62.80 32.12 -5.33
N GLU A 133 -63.98 31.75 -5.85
CA GLU A 133 -64.55 30.39 -5.72
C GLU A 133 -63.89 29.36 -6.67
N HIS A 134 -62.95 29.78 -7.52
CA HIS A 134 -62.35 28.94 -8.54
C HIS A 134 -60.86 28.67 -8.31
N VAL A 135 -60.30 29.12 -7.18
CA VAL A 135 -58.85 29.08 -6.87
C VAL A 135 -58.16 27.73 -7.10
N ASN A 136 -58.86 26.61 -6.90
CA ASN A 136 -58.29 25.26 -7.06
C ASN A 136 -58.50 24.65 -8.45
N LYS A 137 -59.20 25.34 -9.36
CA LYS A 137 -59.38 24.88 -10.74
C LYS A 137 -58.07 25.00 -11.52
N ARG A 138 -57.90 24.14 -12.52
CA ARG A 138 -56.81 24.21 -13.51
C ARG A 138 -57.26 25.00 -14.75
N PRO A 139 -56.34 25.57 -15.54
CA PRO A 139 -56.68 26.33 -16.76
C PRO A 139 -57.60 25.58 -17.72
N SER A 140 -57.44 24.25 -17.86
CA SER A 140 -58.30 23.41 -18.71
C SER A 140 -59.76 23.31 -18.26
N GLN A 141 -60.08 23.81 -17.06
CA GLN A 141 -61.43 23.79 -16.46
C GLN A 141 -62.10 25.18 -16.48
N LEU A 142 -61.49 26.17 -17.16
CA LEU A 142 -61.95 27.56 -17.24
C LEU A 142 -62.40 27.93 -18.66
N SER A 143 -63.33 28.88 -18.77
CA SER A 143 -63.65 29.51 -20.06
C SER A 143 -62.52 30.46 -20.50
N GLY A 144 -62.46 30.81 -21.79
CA GLY A 144 -61.48 31.77 -22.33
C GLY A 144 -61.46 33.10 -21.54
N GLY A 145 -62.64 33.62 -21.22
CA GLY A 145 -62.80 34.81 -20.38
C GLY A 145 -62.24 34.67 -18.98
N GLN A 146 -62.50 33.53 -18.34
CA GLN A 146 -61.95 33.24 -17.02
C GLN A 146 -60.43 33.10 -17.07
N MET A 147 -59.86 32.46 -18.10
CA MET A 147 -58.41 32.37 -18.30
C MET A 147 -57.77 33.75 -18.48
N GLN A 148 -58.42 34.66 -19.22
CA GLN A 148 -57.96 36.04 -19.36
C GLN A 148 -57.95 36.77 -18.02
N ARG A 149 -59.01 36.61 -17.21
CA ARG A 149 -59.07 37.20 -15.87
C ARG A 149 -57.99 36.67 -14.93
N VAL A 150 -57.65 35.37 -15.02
CA VAL A 150 -56.50 34.80 -14.29
C VAL A 150 -55.18 35.44 -14.78
N ALA A 151 -55.00 35.60 -16.09
CA ALA A 151 -53.81 36.25 -16.65
C ALA A 151 -53.68 37.71 -16.18
N ILE A 152 -54.80 38.44 -16.06
CA ILE A 152 -54.83 39.80 -15.51
C ILE A 152 -54.52 39.79 -14.01
N ALA A 153 -55.12 38.90 -13.22
CA ALA A 153 -54.77 38.78 -11.79
C ALA A 153 -53.27 38.50 -11.58
N ARG A 154 -52.68 37.63 -12.42
CA ARG A 154 -51.23 37.36 -12.42
C ARG A 154 -50.41 38.60 -12.80
N ALA A 155 -50.88 39.41 -13.75
CA ALA A 155 -50.21 40.63 -14.15
C ALA A 155 -50.24 41.69 -13.04
N LEU A 156 -51.33 41.76 -12.26
CA LEU A 156 -51.56 42.80 -11.26
C LEU A 156 -51.00 42.48 -9.87
N ILE A 157 -50.73 41.21 -9.56
CA ILE A 157 -50.40 40.80 -8.18
C ILE A 157 -49.13 41.45 -7.58
N ASN A 158 -48.16 41.78 -8.42
CA ASN A 158 -46.93 42.47 -8.01
C ASN A 158 -47.11 44.00 -7.89
N ASP A 159 -48.33 44.50 -8.07
CA ASP A 159 -48.68 45.92 -8.13
C ASP A 159 -47.81 46.70 -9.15
N PRO A 160 -47.88 46.35 -10.45
CA PRO A 160 -47.05 46.98 -11.47
C PRO A 160 -47.48 48.42 -11.73
N GLU A 161 -46.55 49.25 -12.18
CA GLU A 161 -46.80 50.63 -12.61
C GLU A 161 -47.25 50.72 -14.07
N ILE A 162 -46.95 49.70 -14.86
CA ILE A 162 -47.24 49.61 -16.29
C ILE A 162 -47.90 48.26 -16.57
N VAL A 163 -49.10 48.28 -17.14
CA VAL A 163 -49.78 47.08 -17.62
C VAL A 163 -49.74 47.07 -19.14
N LEU A 164 -49.14 46.04 -19.70
CA LEU A 164 -49.05 45.82 -21.14
C LEU A 164 -50.03 44.74 -21.53
N ALA A 165 -50.94 45.05 -22.44
CA ALA A 165 -51.98 44.13 -22.90
C ALA A 165 -51.89 43.91 -24.41
N ASP A 166 -51.47 42.71 -24.82
CA ASP A 166 -51.40 42.31 -26.22
C ASP A 166 -52.71 41.62 -26.63
N GLU A 167 -53.56 42.33 -27.36
CA GLU A 167 -54.88 41.89 -27.82
C GLU A 167 -55.74 41.20 -26.73
N PRO A 168 -56.05 41.89 -25.61
CA PRO A 168 -56.67 41.27 -24.44
C PRO A 168 -58.08 40.72 -24.66
N THR A 169 -58.73 41.06 -25.78
CA THR A 169 -60.09 40.64 -26.14
C THR A 169 -60.15 39.76 -27.39
N GLY A 170 -59.01 39.48 -28.05
CA GLY A 170 -59.00 38.83 -29.37
C GLY A 170 -59.57 37.41 -29.40
N ALA A 171 -59.55 36.71 -28.26
CA ALA A 171 -60.02 35.33 -28.13
C ALA A 171 -61.32 35.20 -27.32
N LEU A 172 -62.07 36.29 -27.12
CA LEU A 172 -63.23 36.37 -26.23
C LEU A 172 -64.52 36.70 -26.98
N ASP A 173 -65.67 36.28 -26.42
CA ASP A 173 -66.98 36.74 -26.89
C ASP A 173 -67.22 38.21 -26.51
N SER A 174 -68.22 38.84 -27.14
CA SER A 174 -68.49 40.28 -26.95
C SER A 174 -68.84 40.65 -25.51
N THR A 175 -69.56 39.81 -24.78
CA THR A 175 -69.98 40.09 -23.40
C THR A 175 -68.81 40.00 -22.42
N THR A 176 -67.95 39.01 -22.61
CA THR A 176 -66.72 38.84 -21.83
C THR A 176 -65.67 39.90 -22.18
N SER A 177 -65.59 40.32 -23.44
CA SER A 177 -64.68 41.39 -23.88
C SER A 177 -64.94 42.69 -23.13
N VAL A 178 -66.21 43.07 -22.95
CA VAL A 178 -66.59 44.26 -22.17
C VAL A 178 -66.11 44.15 -20.73
N GLN A 179 -66.31 43.01 -20.06
CA GLN A 179 -65.86 42.80 -18.68
C GLN A 179 -64.34 42.96 -18.50
N VAL A 180 -63.55 42.48 -19.47
CA VAL A 180 -62.09 42.62 -19.46
C VAL A 180 -61.68 44.08 -19.70
N MET A 181 -62.36 44.77 -20.61
CA MET A 181 -62.09 46.18 -20.93
C MET A 181 -62.46 47.11 -19.77
N ASP A 182 -63.58 46.87 -19.08
CA ASP A 182 -63.95 47.60 -17.86
C ASP A 182 -62.88 47.44 -16.78
N LEU A 183 -62.37 46.22 -16.60
CA LEU A 183 -61.32 45.96 -15.63
C LEU A 183 -59.99 46.65 -15.99
N LEU A 184 -59.58 46.64 -17.26
CA LEU A 184 -58.38 47.38 -17.70
C LEU A 184 -58.55 48.90 -17.58
N LYS A 185 -59.76 49.42 -17.83
CA LYS A 185 -60.08 50.84 -17.64
C LYS A 185 -60.02 51.26 -16.18
N ASP A 186 -60.49 50.41 -15.27
CA ASP A 186 -60.39 50.67 -13.83
C ASP A 186 -58.93 50.62 -13.35
N VAL A 187 -58.14 49.68 -13.87
CA VAL A 187 -56.69 49.62 -13.66
C VAL A 187 -56.00 50.89 -14.18
N ALA A 188 -56.40 51.44 -15.33
CA ALA A 188 -55.77 52.64 -15.90
C ALA A 188 -55.97 53.93 -15.08
N ARG A 189 -56.81 53.93 -14.04
CA ARG A 189 -57.03 55.12 -13.19
C ARG A 189 -55.82 55.50 -12.36
N ASP A 190 -55.03 54.51 -11.93
CA ASP A 190 -53.91 54.70 -11.00
C ASP A 190 -52.53 54.30 -11.56
N ARG A 191 -52.49 53.76 -12.80
CA ARG A 191 -51.26 53.32 -13.47
C ARG A 191 -51.38 53.41 -15.00
N LEU A 192 -50.27 53.21 -15.72
CA LEU A 192 -50.26 53.22 -17.18
C LEU A 192 -50.74 51.88 -17.75
N VAL A 193 -51.72 51.91 -18.65
CA VAL A 193 -52.16 50.75 -19.42
C VAL A 193 -51.86 50.99 -20.89
N ILE A 194 -51.04 50.12 -21.50
CA ILE A 194 -50.75 50.13 -22.93
C ILE A 194 -51.35 48.88 -23.54
N MET A 195 -52.39 49.05 -24.35
CA MET A 195 -53.06 47.98 -25.05
C MET A 195 -52.73 48.02 -26.54
N VAL A 196 -52.35 46.89 -27.11
CA VAL A 196 -52.32 46.68 -28.56
C VAL A 196 -53.62 46.01 -28.97
N THR A 197 -54.28 46.54 -29.99
CA THR A 197 -55.49 45.93 -30.54
C THR A 197 -55.62 46.18 -32.04
N HIS A 198 -56.33 45.29 -32.73
CA HIS A 198 -56.78 45.51 -34.11
C HIS A 198 -58.27 45.92 -34.16
N ASN A 199 -58.96 45.98 -33.02
CA ASN A 199 -60.35 46.40 -32.93
C ASN A 199 -60.44 47.91 -32.63
N PRO A 200 -60.76 48.76 -33.62
CA PRO A 200 -60.85 50.20 -33.43
C PRO A 200 -61.98 50.60 -32.49
N ASP A 201 -63.12 49.91 -32.52
CA ASP A 201 -64.30 50.27 -31.71
C ASP A 201 -63.99 50.23 -30.22
N LEU A 202 -63.28 49.18 -29.77
CA LEU A 202 -62.84 49.06 -28.38
C LEU A 202 -61.78 50.10 -28.01
N ALA A 203 -60.87 50.44 -28.94
CA ALA A 203 -59.89 51.49 -28.70
C ALA A 203 -60.56 52.86 -28.51
N TYR A 204 -61.50 53.24 -29.38
CA TYR A 204 -62.22 54.52 -29.29
C TYR A 204 -63.14 54.62 -28.07
N GLN A 205 -63.69 53.50 -27.59
CA GLN A 205 -64.59 53.51 -26.43
C GLN A 205 -63.87 53.60 -25.08
N TYR A 206 -62.68 52.99 -24.96
CA TYR A 206 -62.03 52.81 -23.65
C TYR A 206 -60.72 53.58 -23.50
N ALA A 207 -59.95 53.79 -24.57
CA ALA A 207 -58.65 54.43 -24.49
C ALA A 207 -58.78 55.95 -24.34
N THR A 208 -57.92 56.54 -23.53
CA THR A 208 -57.78 57.99 -23.40
C THR A 208 -56.90 58.59 -24.50
N ARG A 209 -56.03 57.75 -25.10
CA ARG A 209 -55.16 58.12 -26.23
C ARG A 209 -54.98 56.94 -27.17
N ILE A 210 -55.01 57.24 -28.46
CA ILE A 210 -54.85 56.28 -29.55
C ILE A 210 -53.62 56.66 -30.37
N VAL A 211 -52.76 55.67 -30.62
CA VAL A 211 -51.55 55.76 -31.43
C VAL A 211 -51.66 54.79 -32.61
N ASN A 212 -51.54 55.28 -33.84
CA ASN A 212 -51.58 54.46 -35.04
C ASN A 212 -50.16 54.09 -35.50
N LEU A 213 -49.92 52.79 -35.72
CA LEU A 213 -48.65 52.22 -36.14
C LEU A 213 -48.82 51.45 -37.46
N ALA A 214 -48.09 51.87 -38.50
CA ALA A 214 -48.04 51.22 -39.81
C ALA A 214 -46.59 51.02 -40.27
N ASP A 215 -46.27 49.85 -40.80
CA ASP A 215 -44.93 49.50 -41.33
C ASP A 215 -43.76 49.88 -40.42
N GLY A 216 -43.92 49.66 -39.10
CA GLY A 216 -42.90 49.97 -38.09
C GLY A 216 -42.75 51.46 -37.75
N LYS A 217 -43.65 52.34 -38.22
CA LYS A 217 -43.65 53.80 -37.96
C LYS A 217 -44.95 54.26 -37.33
N ILE A 218 -44.87 55.27 -36.46
CA ILE A 218 -46.05 55.95 -35.93
C ILE A 218 -46.58 56.91 -37.01
N THR A 219 -47.84 56.73 -37.40
CA THR A 219 -48.49 57.55 -38.42
C THR A 219 -49.36 58.65 -37.82
N ASP A 220 -49.94 58.42 -36.64
CA ASP A 220 -50.85 59.34 -35.98
C ASP A 220 -50.89 59.11 -34.46
N ASP A 221 -51.14 60.18 -33.69
CA ASP A 221 -51.19 60.19 -32.23
C ASP A 221 -52.19 61.24 -31.74
N SER A 222 -53.34 60.76 -31.27
CA SER A 222 -54.50 61.59 -30.92
C SER A 222 -54.31 62.56 -29.74
N ASP A 223 -53.39 62.26 -28.81
CA ASP A 223 -53.10 63.11 -27.65
C ASP A 223 -51.61 63.02 -27.27
N SER A 224 -50.76 63.51 -28.19
CA SER A 224 -49.31 63.46 -28.06
C SER A 224 -48.80 64.08 -26.76
N PHE A 225 -47.85 63.41 -26.11
CA PHE A 225 -47.24 63.87 -24.85
C PHE A 225 -45.77 64.26 -25.07
N ASP A 226 -45.42 65.50 -24.72
CA ASP A 226 -44.05 66.03 -24.78
C ASP A 226 -43.37 65.88 -23.42
N ALA A 227 -42.52 64.86 -23.28
CA ALA A 227 -41.81 64.56 -22.04
C ALA A 227 -40.83 65.67 -21.61
N ALA A 228 -40.39 66.55 -22.53
CA ALA A 228 -39.44 67.62 -22.21
C ALA A 228 -40.08 68.74 -21.36
N LYS A 229 -41.41 68.84 -21.35
CA LYS A 229 -42.16 69.90 -20.62
C LYS A 229 -42.71 69.45 -19.26
N ALA A 230 -42.60 68.16 -18.93
CA ALA A 230 -43.13 67.60 -17.69
C ALA A 230 -42.06 67.54 -16.57
N ALA A 231 -42.47 67.70 -15.31
CA ALA A 231 -41.60 67.52 -14.16
C ALA A 231 -41.11 66.06 -14.09
N ARG A 232 -39.80 65.84 -14.01
CA ARG A 232 -39.23 64.49 -13.91
C ARG A 232 -39.54 63.90 -12.55
N ARG A 233 -40.14 62.70 -12.55
CA ARG A 233 -40.39 61.90 -11.35
C ARG A 233 -39.08 61.29 -10.84
N GLU A 234 -38.89 61.24 -9.52
CA GLU A 234 -37.79 60.48 -8.92
C GLU A 234 -37.96 58.98 -9.16
N ALA A 235 -36.86 58.31 -9.53
CA ALA A 235 -36.88 56.88 -9.83
C ALA A 235 -37.17 56.06 -8.55
N LYS A 236 -38.23 55.26 -8.58
CA LYS A 236 -38.53 54.34 -7.47
C LYS A 236 -37.44 53.28 -7.29
N PRO A 237 -37.08 52.92 -6.05
CA PRO A 237 -36.07 51.90 -5.77
C PRO A 237 -36.51 50.53 -6.32
N THR A 238 -35.62 49.87 -7.07
CA THR A 238 -35.88 48.57 -7.67
C THR A 238 -35.64 47.44 -6.65
N ARG A 239 -36.65 46.60 -6.43
CA ARG A 239 -36.50 45.38 -5.61
C ARG A 239 -35.86 44.28 -6.45
N LYS A 240 -34.73 43.73 -6.00
CA LYS A 240 -34.03 42.66 -6.73
C LYS A 240 -34.86 41.37 -6.67
N THR A 241 -34.86 40.62 -7.76
CA THR A 241 -35.43 39.26 -7.78
C THR A 241 -34.53 38.34 -6.97
N SER A 242 -35.10 37.66 -5.98
CA SER A 242 -34.36 36.67 -5.17
C SER A 242 -35.26 35.50 -4.85
N MET A 243 -35.16 34.43 -5.65
CA MET A 243 -35.72 33.14 -5.27
C MET A 243 -34.70 32.37 -4.46
N SER A 244 -35.09 31.89 -3.27
CA SER A 244 -34.26 30.97 -2.48
C SER A 244 -34.17 29.59 -3.15
N PHE A 245 -33.02 28.92 -3.03
CA PHE A 245 -32.85 27.55 -3.50
C PHE A 245 -33.84 26.58 -2.84
N VAL A 246 -34.22 26.81 -1.58
CA VAL A 246 -35.25 26.01 -0.89
C VAL A 246 -36.62 26.16 -1.53
N THR A 247 -36.96 27.37 -1.99
CA THR A 247 -38.19 27.61 -2.75
C THR A 247 -38.13 26.92 -4.11
N ALA A 248 -36.97 26.94 -4.77
CA ALA A 248 -36.74 26.20 -6.01
C ALA A 248 -36.90 24.68 -5.81
N LEU A 249 -36.37 24.11 -4.71
CA LEU A 249 -36.56 22.70 -4.33
C LEU A 249 -38.05 22.34 -4.18
N GLY A 250 -38.82 23.16 -3.48
CA GLY A 250 -40.27 22.92 -3.33
C GLY A 250 -41.02 22.95 -4.66
N LEU A 251 -40.67 23.90 -5.54
CA LEU A 251 -41.26 24.01 -6.88
C LEU A 251 -40.88 22.79 -7.75
N SER A 252 -39.61 22.37 -7.71
CA SER A 252 -39.10 21.25 -8.48
C SER A 252 -39.65 19.90 -7.99
N ALA A 253 -39.80 19.70 -6.67
CA ALA A 253 -40.38 18.49 -6.09
C ALA A 253 -41.83 18.26 -6.55
N ARG A 254 -42.68 19.29 -6.48
CA ARG A 254 -44.07 19.21 -6.97
C ARG A 254 -44.11 18.89 -8.47
N ASN A 255 -43.19 19.45 -9.24
CA ASN A 255 -43.10 19.21 -10.68
C ASN A 255 -42.67 17.77 -10.99
N LEU A 256 -41.64 17.24 -10.33
CA LEU A 256 -41.21 15.84 -10.47
C LEU A 256 -42.35 14.87 -10.17
N MET A 257 -43.17 15.17 -9.15
CA MET A 257 -44.35 14.36 -8.82
C MET A 257 -45.43 14.33 -9.92
N THR A 258 -45.46 15.28 -10.85
CA THR A 258 -46.41 15.24 -11.97
C THR A 258 -46.00 14.23 -13.06
N LYS A 259 -44.72 13.86 -13.14
CA LYS A 259 -44.15 12.95 -14.15
C LYS A 259 -43.52 11.70 -13.51
N LYS A 260 -44.28 11.05 -12.62
CA LYS A 260 -43.82 9.92 -11.77
C LYS A 260 -43.05 8.83 -12.53
N GLY A 261 -43.53 8.40 -13.69
CA GLY A 261 -42.89 7.35 -14.48
C GLY A 261 -41.50 7.74 -15.00
N ARG A 262 -41.37 8.97 -15.52
CA ARG A 262 -40.09 9.50 -15.99
C ARG A 262 -39.11 9.66 -14.85
N THR A 263 -39.54 10.29 -13.75
CA THR A 263 -38.69 10.48 -12.56
C THR A 263 -38.21 9.16 -11.97
N ALA A 264 -39.07 8.13 -11.94
CA ALA A 264 -38.66 6.79 -11.51
C ALA A 264 -37.60 6.19 -12.44
N MET A 265 -37.75 6.31 -13.77
CA MET A 265 -36.73 5.85 -14.73
C MET A 265 -35.42 6.61 -14.60
N THR A 266 -35.45 7.94 -14.41
CA THR A 266 -34.24 8.75 -14.19
C THR A 266 -33.52 8.35 -12.92
N ALA A 267 -34.27 8.18 -11.82
CA ALA A 267 -33.70 7.77 -10.53
C ALA A 267 -33.10 6.35 -10.62
N PHE A 268 -33.78 5.42 -11.30
CA PHE A 268 -33.26 4.08 -11.54
C PHE A 268 -31.97 4.12 -12.37
N ALA A 269 -31.97 4.81 -13.51
CA ALA A 269 -30.78 4.97 -14.35
C ALA A 269 -29.61 5.61 -13.60
N GLY A 270 -29.87 6.64 -12.80
CA GLY A 270 -28.86 7.30 -11.97
C GLY A 270 -28.36 6.44 -10.80
N SER A 271 -29.14 5.45 -10.36
CA SER A 271 -28.79 4.56 -9.25
C SER A 271 -27.86 3.42 -9.66
N ILE A 272 -27.82 3.00 -10.93
CA ILE A 272 -27.08 1.80 -11.38
C ILE A 272 -25.58 1.89 -11.00
N GLY A 273 -24.92 3.00 -11.33
CA GLY A 273 -23.50 3.19 -10.97
C GLY A 273 -23.27 3.19 -9.46
N ILE A 274 -24.16 3.82 -8.69
CA ILE A 274 -24.04 3.90 -7.22
C ILE A 274 -24.33 2.54 -6.57
N ILE A 275 -25.29 1.77 -7.09
CA ILE A 275 -25.55 0.38 -6.66
C ILE A 275 -24.29 -0.46 -6.85
N GLY A 276 -23.61 -0.32 -7.99
CA GLY A 276 -22.34 -1.00 -8.25
C GLY A 276 -21.28 -0.69 -7.19
N ILE A 277 -21.04 0.60 -6.88
CA ILE A 277 -20.03 0.99 -5.88
C ILE A 277 -20.44 0.49 -4.49
N ALA A 278 -21.70 0.73 -4.10
CA ALA A 278 -22.23 0.30 -2.81
C ALA A 278 -22.12 -1.22 -2.63
N ALA A 279 -22.40 -2.01 -3.68
CA ALA A 279 -22.30 -3.46 -3.62
C ALA A 279 -20.85 -3.93 -3.47
N ILE A 280 -19.91 -3.32 -4.21
CA ILE A 280 -18.49 -3.65 -4.10
C ILE A 280 -17.95 -3.25 -2.73
N LEU A 281 -18.25 -2.04 -2.24
CA LEU A 281 -17.81 -1.61 -0.91
C LEU A 281 -18.39 -2.49 0.18
N ALA A 282 -19.67 -2.89 0.05
CA ALA A 282 -20.27 -3.81 1.01
C ALA A 282 -19.60 -5.18 1.01
N LEU A 283 -19.28 -5.71 -0.17
CA LEU A 283 -18.59 -6.99 -0.31
C LEU A 283 -17.13 -6.89 0.18
N SER A 284 -16.41 -5.85 -0.22
CA SER A 284 -15.01 -5.62 0.15
C SER A 284 -14.85 -5.44 1.66
N ASN A 285 -15.72 -4.64 2.30
CA ASN A 285 -15.70 -4.49 3.76
C ASN A 285 -16.07 -5.80 4.48
N GLY A 286 -17.03 -6.57 3.97
CA GLY A 286 -17.39 -7.86 4.56
C GLY A 286 -16.30 -8.91 4.39
N VAL A 287 -15.68 -8.99 3.20
CA VAL A 287 -14.55 -9.88 2.91
C VAL A 287 -13.32 -9.48 3.72
N ASN A 288 -12.96 -8.19 3.81
CA ASN A 288 -11.85 -7.74 4.64
C ASN A 288 -12.10 -8.00 6.12
N GLY A 289 -13.33 -7.81 6.61
CA GLY A 289 -13.69 -8.17 7.99
C GLY A 289 -13.57 -9.68 8.25
N TYR A 290 -13.95 -10.50 7.26
CA TYR A 290 -13.74 -11.94 7.33
C TYR A 290 -12.26 -12.33 7.28
N ILE A 291 -11.48 -11.75 6.37
CA ILE A 291 -10.03 -11.96 6.28
C ILE A 291 -9.37 -11.58 7.59
N LYS A 292 -9.65 -10.39 8.14
CA LYS A 292 -9.09 -9.96 9.43
C LYS A 292 -9.42 -10.94 10.57
N LYS A 293 -10.65 -11.44 10.63
CA LYS A 293 -11.01 -12.45 11.63
C LYS A 293 -10.27 -13.78 11.40
N VAL A 294 -10.20 -14.24 10.15
CA VAL A 294 -9.47 -15.46 9.81
C VAL A 294 -7.97 -15.29 10.09
N GLU A 295 -7.41 -14.13 9.81
CA GLU A 295 -6.04 -13.73 10.09
C GLU A 295 -5.74 -13.76 11.60
N GLU A 296 -6.58 -13.13 12.42
CA GLU A 296 -6.48 -13.13 13.88
C GLU A 296 -6.59 -14.56 14.45
N ASP A 297 -7.61 -15.33 14.01
CA ASP A 297 -7.77 -16.72 14.40
C ASP A 297 -6.52 -17.55 13.99
N THR A 298 -6.07 -17.41 12.74
CA THR A 298 -4.99 -18.24 12.18
C THR A 298 -3.62 -17.92 12.79
N LEU A 299 -3.30 -16.65 13.06
CA LEU A 299 -2.02 -16.27 13.69
C LEU A 299 -1.89 -16.77 15.13
N SER A 300 -3.01 -16.95 15.84
CA SER A 300 -2.99 -17.57 17.17
C SER A 300 -2.62 -19.05 17.14
N SER A 301 -2.82 -19.73 16.00
CA SER A 301 -2.50 -21.16 15.82
C SER A 301 -1.16 -21.40 15.12
N TYR A 302 -0.59 -20.37 14.48
CA TYR A 302 0.67 -20.44 13.74
C TYR A 302 1.55 -19.23 14.09
N PRO A 303 2.32 -19.30 15.19
CA PRO A 303 3.21 -18.23 15.61
C PRO A 303 4.36 -18.02 14.63
N LEU A 304 4.94 -16.81 14.65
CA LEU A 304 6.26 -16.59 14.07
C LEU A 304 7.27 -17.41 14.88
N THR A 305 7.91 -18.39 14.23
CA THR A 305 8.84 -19.28 14.88
C THR A 305 10.26 -18.93 14.46
N ILE A 306 11.11 -18.73 15.46
CA ILE A 306 12.53 -18.47 15.30
C ILE A 306 13.25 -19.63 15.97
N SER A 307 13.99 -20.42 15.19
CA SER A 307 14.71 -21.58 15.71
C SER A 307 16.20 -21.26 15.85
N LYS A 308 16.89 -21.89 16.81
CA LYS A 308 18.35 -21.76 16.94
C LYS A 308 19.08 -22.20 15.68
N GLN A 309 18.52 -23.17 14.95
CA GLN A 309 18.93 -23.58 13.61
C GLN A 309 17.72 -23.43 12.68
N ASP A 310 17.74 -22.45 11.78
CA ASP A 310 16.66 -22.19 10.84
C ASP A 310 17.07 -22.57 9.40
N TYR A 311 16.10 -23.01 8.61
CA TYR A 311 16.27 -23.33 7.18
C TYR A 311 15.45 -22.35 6.35
N ASP A 312 16.08 -21.61 5.44
CA ASP A 312 15.33 -20.73 4.54
C ASP A 312 14.64 -21.54 3.44
N LEU A 313 13.39 -21.94 3.72
CA LEU A 313 12.55 -22.69 2.80
C LEU A 313 11.80 -21.81 1.78
N SER A 314 11.99 -20.48 1.83
CA SER A 314 11.32 -19.55 0.91
C SER A 314 11.67 -19.85 -0.55
N SER A 315 12.92 -20.21 -0.81
CA SER A 315 13.45 -20.63 -2.11
C SER A 315 12.78 -21.90 -2.67
N MET A 316 12.23 -22.75 -1.80
CA MET A 316 11.58 -24.01 -2.18
C MET A 316 10.07 -23.85 -2.44
N MET A 317 9.40 -22.91 -1.77
CA MET A 317 7.99 -22.57 -2.00
C MET A 317 7.78 -21.52 -3.10
N GLY A 318 8.73 -20.61 -3.28
CA GLY A 318 8.77 -19.60 -4.32
C GLY A 318 9.16 -20.19 -5.67
N GLY A 319 8.36 -21.11 -6.23
CA GLY A 319 8.59 -21.79 -7.52
C GLY A 319 8.74 -20.88 -8.77
N GLN A 320 8.91 -19.58 -8.56
CA GLN A 320 9.36 -18.59 -9.52
C GLN A 320 10.79 -18.18 -9.11
N GLY A 321 11.80 -18.69 -9.82
CA GLY A 321 13.21 -18.43 -9.49
C GLY A 321 13.46 -16.95 -9.18
N ALA A 322 13.81 -16.68 -7.92
CA ALA A 322 14.43 -15.44 -7.52
C ALA A 322 15.75 -15.36 -8.30
N ALA A 323 15.79 -14.50 -9.31
CA ALA A 323 17.04 -14.08 -9.89
C ALA A 323 17.78 -13.26 -8.82
N ASP A 324 19.05 -13.59 -8.60
CA ASP A 324 19.97 -12.89 -7.69
C ASP A 324 19.75 -11.36 -7.73
N ASP A 325 19.32 -10.81 -6.60
CA ASP A 325 19.19 -9.38 -6.35
C ASP A 325 20.56 -8.80 -6.00
N ASP A 326 21.45 -8.75 -6.98
CA ASP A 326 22.76 -8.09 -6.86
C ASP A 326 23.05 -7.22 -8.10
N SER A 327 22.07 -6.40 -8.48
CA SER A 327 22.21 -5.37 -9.52
C SER A 327 22.01 -3.97 -8.92
N PRO A 328 22.96 -3.03 -9.05
CA PRO A 328 22.84 -1.71 -8.44
C PRO A 328 21.79 -0.84 -9.15
N GLU A 329 20.96 -0.21 -8.32
CA GLU A 329 20.14 1.00 -8.50
C GLU A 329 19.84 1.60 -9.90
N ASN A 330 18.55 1.93 -10.04
CA ASN A 330 17.96 3.09 -10.73
C ASN A 330 18.08 3.18 -12.27
N VAL A 331 17.00 2.80 -12.99
CA VAL A 331 16.46 3.65 -14.09
C VAL A 331 14.94 3.52 -14.19
N ASP A 332 14.30 4.69 -14.19
CA ASP A 332 12.93 5.08 -14.54
C ASP A 332 11.99 4.06 -15.20
N SER A 333 10.77 4.01 -14.63
CA SER A 333 9.59 3.40 -15.22
C SER A 333 8.95 4.34 -16.24
N SER A 334 8.98 3.98 -17.52
CA SER A 334 8.02 4.52 -18.49
C SER A 334 7.70 3.50 -19.59
N ASP A 335 6.41 3.21 -19.70
CA ASP A 335 5.65 2.76 -20.87
C ASP A 335 6.41 2.05 -22.01
N ASP A 336 6.16 0.76 -22.17
CA ASP A 336 5.51 0.29 -23.41
C ASP A 336 4.94 -1.13 -23.25
N SER A 337 3.61 -1.22 -23.20
CA SER A 337 2.88 -2.48 -23.28
C SER A 337 2.66 -2.84 -24.75
N ALA A 338 3.61 -3.56 -25.35
CA ALA A 338 3.39 -4.25 -26.62
C ALA A 338 4.00 -5.66 -26.56
N GLY A 339 3.14 -6.66 -26.71
CA GLY A 339 3.46 -8.08 -26.55
C GLY A 339 4.65 -8.55 -27.40
N GLY A 340 5.67 -9.08 -26.72
CA GLY A 340 6.78 -9.81 -27.29
C GLY A 340 6.87 -11.21 -26.69
N LYS A 341 6.63 -12.24 -27.51
CA LYS A 341 6.86 -13.64 -27.16
C LYS A 341 8.31 -13.84 -26.73
N ALA A 342 8.52 -14.41 -25.54
CA ALA A 342 9.82 -14.92 -25.11
C ALA A 342 10.33 -15.95 -26.13
N ARG A 343 11.51 -15.69 -26.70
CA ARG A 343 12.24 -16.56 -27.61
C ARG A 343 13.50 -17.03 -26.90
N GLY A 344 13.62 -18.34 -26.71
CA GLY A 344 14.89 -19.07 -26.77
C GLY A 344 15.85 -18.97 -25.59
N THR A 345 15.55 -19.71 -24.52
CA THR A 345 16.59 -20.42 -23.77
C THR A 345 16.17 -21.88 -23.66
N ASP A 346 16.85 -22.76 -24.39
CA ASP A 346 16.63 -24.22 -24.43
C ASP A 346 17.18 -24.93 -23.17
N LYS A 347 17.25 -24.20 -22.06
CA LYS A 347 17.70 -24.71 -20.77
C LYS A 347 16.50 -24.80 -19.84
N ILE A 348 16.21 -26.02 -19.39
CA ILE A 348 15.32 -26.23 -18.25
C ILE A 348 16.04 -25.59 -17.05
N PRO A 349 15.47 -24.55 -16.42
CA PRO A 349 16.05 -24.02 -15.20
C PRO A 349 16.03 -25.13 -14.14
N VAL A 350 17.22 -25.49 -13.66
CA VAL A 350 17.36 -26.44 -12.55
C VAL A 350 17.11 -25.66 -11.28
N ALA A 351 16.03 -25.96 -10.58
CA ALA A 351 15.79 -25.43 -9.25
C ALA A 351 16.87 -25.98 -8.31
N THR A 352 17.70 -25.10 -7.74
CA THR A 352 18.76 -25.45 -6.79
C THR A 352 18.25 -25.56 -5.35
N ALA A 353 16.97 -25.92 -5.15
CA ALA A 353 16.32 -25.96 -3.84
C ALA A 353 17.13 -26.71 -2.77
N VAL A 354 17.76 -27.84 -3.12
CA VAL A 354 18.59 -28.62 -2.18
C VAL A 354 19.89 -27.88 -1.84
N LYS A 355 20.56 -27.29 -2.83
CA LYS A 355 21.79 -26.51 -2.61
C LYS A 355 21.52 -25.26 -1.77
N ASP A 356 20.42 -24.58 -2.05
CA ASP A 356 20.04 -23.33 -1.38
C ASP A 356 19.55 -23.61 0.05
N MET A 357 18.89 -24.75 0.29
CA MET A 357 18.57 -25.25 1.64
C MET A 357 19.84 -25.52 2.47
N PHE A 358 20.88 -26.16 1.91
CA PHE A 358 22.13 -26.40 2.65
C PHE A 358 23.01 -25.14 2.79
N ALA A 359 22.93 -24.19 1.86
CA ALA A 359 23.64 -22.91 1.96
C ALA A 359 22.98 -21.91 2.91
N SER A 360 21.68 -22.07 3.19
CA SER A 360 20.88 -21.17 4.04
C SER A 360 20.78 -21.59 5.50
N VAL A 361 21.41 -22.71 5.91
CA VAL A 361 21.45 -23.11 7.32
C VAL A 361 22.25 -22.07 8.11
N LYS A 362 21.54 -21.23 8.86
CA LYS A 362 22.13 -20.24 9.76
C LYS A 362 21.79 -20.59 11.20
N SER A 363 22.76 -20.40 12.07
CA SER A 363 22.57 -20.51 13.51
C SER A 363 22.21 -19.13 14.06
N ASN A 364 21.07 -19.00 14.71
CA ASN A 364 20.65 -17.76 15.33
C ASN A 364 21.21 -17.64 16.77
N ASP A 365 21.61 -16.44 17.18
CA ASP A 365 21.99 -16.15 18.58
C ASP A 365 20.73 -15.93 19.44
N MET A 366 20.28 -17.02 20.07
CA MET A 366 19.05 -17.02 20.88
C MET A 366 19.24 -16.34 22.24
N THR A 367 20.45 -16.34 22.79
CA THR A 367 20.73 -15.74 24.10
C THR A 367 20.61 -14.22 24.03
N SER A 368 21.26 -13.57 23.06
CA SER A 368 21.16 -12.12 22.88
C SER A 368 19.75 -11.69 22.50
N PHE A 369 19.08 -12.47 21.66
CA PHE A 369 17.73 -12.17 21.20
C PHE A 369 16.68 -12.30 22.32
N LYS A 370 16.76 -13.34 23.15
CA LYS A 370 15.91 -13.48 24.34
C LYS A 370 16.11 -12.30 25.30
N ALA A 371 17.35 -11.91 25.58
CA ALA A 371 17.64 -10.78 26.46
C ALA A 371 17.03 -9.46 25.93
N TRP A 372 17.03 -9.25 24.61
CA TRP A 372 16.36 -8.10 24.00
C TRP A 372 14.84 -8.17 24.10
N LEU A 373 14.23 -9.35 23.89
CA LEU A 373 12.79 -9.55 24.10
C LEU A 373 12.37 -9.34 25.56
N ASP A 374 13.18 -9.81 26.52
CA ASP A 374 12.95 -9.64 27.96
C ASP A 374 13.02 -8.15 28.39
N ASP A 375 13.79 -7.32 27.69
CA ASP A 375 13.84 -5.84 27.88
C ASP A 375 12.67 -5.11 27.20
N GLY A 376 11.71 -5.85 26.63
CA GLY A 376 10.50 -5.34 25.99
C GLY A 376 10.55 -5.27 24.46
N GLY A 377 11.65 -5.73 23.83
CA GLY A 377 11.75 -5.89 22.38
C GLY A 377 11.42 -4.62 21.58
N ASP A 378 11.81 -3.45 22.10
CA ASP A 378 11.49 -2.13 21.53
C ASP A 378 9.98 -1.85 21.31
N GLY A 379 9.10 -2.52 22.05
CA GLY A 379 7.64 -2.36 21.98
C GLY A 379 6.89 -3.53 21.34
N ILE A 380 7.58 -4.63 21.02
CA ILE A 380 6.97 -5.89 20.55
C ILE A 380 5.89 -6.38 21.52
N ASP A 381 6.07 -6.19 22.83
CA ASP A 381 5.14 -6.61 23.89
C ASP A 381 3.70 -6.14 23.68
N LYS A 382 3.50 -4.99 23.03
CA LYS A 382 2.17 -4.43 22.73
C LYS A 382 1.53 -5.06 21.51
N GLU A 383 2.34 -5.61 20.60
CA GLU A 383 1.93 -6.13 19.30
C GLU A 383 1.64 -7.64 19.33
N VAL A 384 2.00 -8.30 20.43
CA VAL A 384 1.85 -9.75 20.62
C VAL A 384 0.83 -10.08 21.71
N ASN A 385 0.20 -11.25 21.59
CA ASN A 385 -0.59 -11.87 22.65
C ASN A 385 0.34 -12.57 23.65
N ALA A 386 1.31 -13.34 23.14
CA ALA A 386 2.33 -13.99 23.97
C ALA A 386 3.64 -14.21 23.21
N ILE A 387 4.71 -14.44 23.97
CA ILE A 387 6.01 -14.95 23.49
C ILE A 387 6.30 -16.21 24.29
N GLN A 388 6.53 -17.32 23.61
CA GLN A 388 6.82 -18.61 24.23
C GLN A 388 8.24 -19.05 23.85
N TYR A 389 8.98 -19.53 24.83
CA TYR A 389 10.35 -20.02 24.66
C TYR A 389 10.36 -21.55 24.72
N GLY A 390 10.83 -22.18 23.65
CA GLY A 390 11.00 -23.63 23.60
C GLY A 390 12.43 -24.02 23.95
N TYR A 391 12.57 -24.96 24.90
CA TYR A 391 13.86 -25.39 25.45
C TYR A 391 14.27 -26.81 25.01
N GLY A 392 13.44 -27.50 24.21
CA GLY A 392 13.73 -28.87 23.75
C GLY A 392 13.59 -29.94 24.84
N VAL A 393 13.02 -29.57 25.99
CA VAL A 393 12.79 -30.46 27.12
C VAL A 393 11.48 -31.20 26.88
N THR A 394 11.57 -32.49 26.61
CA THR A 394 10.38 -33.33 26.42
C THR A 394 10.09 -34.11 27.70
N PRO A 395 8.86 -34.05 28.25
CA PRO A 395 8.52 -34.81 29.44
C PRO A 395 8.54 -36.31 29.16
N VAL A 396 9.27 -37.08 29.98
CA VAL A 396 9.25 -38.55 29.92
C VAL A 396 8.14 -39.04 30.84
N VAL A 397 7.05 -39.54 30.26
CA VAL A 397 5.80 -39.83 30.97
C VAL A 397 5.66 -41.33 31.22
N TYR A 398 5.38 -41.68 32.47
CA TYR A 398 5.11 -43.04 32.93
C TYR A 398 3.73 -43.14 33.59
N ARG A 399 3.10 -44.30 33.41
CA ARG A 399 2.02 -44.75 34.29
C ARG A 399 2.65 -45.49 35.47
N ALA A 400 2.34 -45.05 36.69
CA ALA A 400 2.69 -45.82 37.88
C ALA A 400 2.00 -47.18 37.82
N GLY A 401 2.73 -48.26 38.11
CA GLY A 401 2.14 -49.60 38.20
C GLY A 401 1.16 -49.69 39.39
N LYS A 402 0.09 -50.45 39.24
CA LYS A 402 -0.79 -50.81 40.37
C LYS A 402 -0.24 -52.06 41.05
N ASP A 403 -0.08 -52.01 42.37
CA ASP A 403 0.46 -53.12 43.19
C ASP A 403 1.85 -53.62 42.73
N ASP A 404 1.98 -54.87 42.28
CA ASP A 404 3.21 -55.52 41.77
C ASP A 404 3.45 -55.26 40.25
N GLU A 405 2.61 -54.47 39.59
CA GLU A 405 2.77 -54.13 38.17
C GLU A 405 3.98 -53.21 37.96
N LYS A 406 4.78 -53.47 36.93
CA LYS A 406 5.91 -52.63 36.57
C LYS A 406 5.42 -51.30 35.99
N PRO A 407 6.12 -50.18 36.22
CA PRO A 407 5.77 -48.94 35.55
C PRO A 407 5.85 -49.08 34.03
N VAL A 408 4.89 -48.44 33.35
CA VAL A 408 4.79 -48.48 31.90
C VAL A 408 5.17 -47.12 31.35
N ARG A 409 6.15 -47.09 30.43
CA ARG A 409 6.53 -45.86 29.72
C ARG A 409 5.47 -45.54 28.68
N LEU A 410 4.88 -44.35 28.76
CA LEU A 410 3.84 -43.90 27.86
C LEU A 410 4.39 -42.95 26.78
N VAL A 411 5.31 -42.06 27.17
CA VAL A 411 5.96 -41.10 26.27
C VAL A 411 7.46 -40.98 26.62
N PRO A 412 8.36 -41.00 25.63
CA PRO A 412 8.12 -41.36 24.23
C PRO A 412 7.71 -42.84 24.08
N ASN A 413 6.93 -43.13 23.03
CA ASN A 413 6.45 -44.46 22.63
C ASN A 413 6.95 -44.82 21.21
N ALA A 414 6.67 -46.02 20.71
CA ALA A 414 7.15 -46.47 19.39
C ALA A 414 6.78 -45.52 18.24
N MET A 415 5.59 -44.90 18.28
CA MET A 415 5.17 -43.92 17.26
C MET A 415 6.01 -42.64 17.35
N THR A 416 6.26 -42.13 18.57
CA THR A 416 7.12 -40.96 18.81
C THR A 416 8.57 -41.24 18.39
N GLU A 417 9.08 -42.43 18.69
CA GLU A 417 10.44 -42.85 18.34
C GLU A 417 10.61 -43.03 16.82
N ALA A 418 9.63 -43.61 16.14
CA ALA A 418 9.62 -43.77 14.69
C ALA A 418 9.57 -42.43 13.94
N MET A 419 8.76 -41.47 14.42
CA MET A 419 8.62 -40.16 13.77
C MET A 419 9.78 -39.20 14.07
N SER A 420 10.39 -39.29 15.25
CA SER A 420 11.51 -38.41 15.65
C SER A 420 12.88 -38.86 15.13
N GLY A 421 12.98 -40.05 14.51
CA GLY A 421 14.26 -40.60 14.04
C GLY A 421 15.29 -40.80 15.15
N GLY A 422 14.83 -40.97 16.40
CA GLY A 422 15.66 -41.21 17.58
C GLY A 422 16.44 -40.00 18.09
N ALA A 423 15.77 -38.90 18.45
CA ALA A 423 16.27 -37.82 19.31
C ALA A 423 17.19 -36.74 18.69
N SER A 424 16.94 -36.23 17.47
CA SER A 424 17.51 -34.92 17.11
C SER A 424 16.62 -33.78 17.65
N SER A 425 17.26 -32.74 18.20
CA SER A 425 16.60 -31.53 18.70
C SER A 425 15.75 -30.86 17.61
N ALA A 426 16.27 -30.78 16.39
CA ALA A 426 15.57 -30.24 15.23
C ALA A 426 14.31 -31.06 14.83
N ALA A 427 14.35 -32.40 14.90
CA ALA A 427 13.17 -33.23 14.61
C ALA A 427 12.10 -33.09 15.69
N THR A 428 12.51 -32.91 16.95
CA THR A 428 11.61 -32.72 18.09
C THR A 428 10.90 -31.36 18.00
N VAL A 429 11.62 -30.28 17.70
CA VAL A 429 11.03 -28.95 17.47
C VAL A 429 10.11 -28.94 16.25
N SER A 430 10.46 -29.69 15.19
CA SER A 430 9.61 -29.85 14.01
C SER A 430 8.30 -30.58 14.35
N MET A 431 8.37 -31.67 15.14
CA MET A 431 7.22 -32.43 15.63
C MET A 431 6.30 -31.57 16.53
N GLU A 432 6.89 -30.79 17.43
CA GLU A 432 6.17 -29.86 18.31
C GLU A 432 5.49 -28.74 17.48
N SER A 433 6.17 -28.24 16.44
CA SER A 433 5.62 -27.21 15.53
C SER A 433 4.53 -27.76 14.60
N MET A 434 4.54 -29.07 14.33
CA MET A 434 3.49 -29.76 13.55
C MET A 434 2.29 -30.17 14.41
N GLY A 435 2.31 -29.93 15.73
CA GLY A 435 1.21 -30.27 16.64
C GLY A 435 0.95 -31.78 16.77
N THR A 436 1.97 -32.62 16.50
CA THR A 436 1.86 -34.08 16.52
C THR A 436 2.29 -34.70 17.86
N SER A 437 2.80 -33.90 18.79
CA SER A 437 3.06 -34.33 20.17
C SER A 437 1.76 -34.41 20.97
N VAL A 438 1.63 -35.42 21.83
CA VAL A 438 0.48 -35.54 22.73
C VAL A 438 0.62 -34.62 23.94
N PHE A 439 1.83 -34.41 24.45
CA PHE A 439 2.10 -33.54 25.59
C PHE A 439 2.74 -32.25 25.09
N ASN A 440 2.08 -31.12 25.33
CA ASN A 440 2.52 -29.81 24.85
C ASN A 440 2.49 -28.78 25.99
N GLU A 441 3.45 -27.86 25.98
CA GLU A 441 3.41 -26.72 26.88
C GLU A 441 2.34 -25.72 26.43
N MET A 442 1.53 -25.25 27.37
CA MET A 442 0.43 -24.31 27.15
C MET A 442 0.96 -22.89 26.98
N ILE A 443 0.36 -22.12 26.07
CA ILE A 443 0.62 -20.68 25.92
C ILE A 443 0.26 -19.93 27.20
N ASP A 444 1.14 -19.03 27.64
CA ASP A 444 0.95 -18.22 28.85
C ASP A 444 0.12 -16.95 28.56
N ASP A 445 -1.11 -17.13 28.04
CA ASP A 445 -2.09 -16.05 27.85
C ASP A 445 -3.51 -16.56 28.15
N GLN A 446 -3.95 -16.35 29.39
CA GLN A 446 -5.28 -16.76 29.85
C GLN A 446 -6.41 -16.06 29.06
N SER A 447 -6.21 -14.82 28.62
CA SER A 447 -7.24 -14.06 27.90
C SER A 447 -7.48 -14.64 26.51
N LEU A 448 -6.41 -15.09 25.84
CA LEU A 448 -6.47 -15.80 24.58
C LEU A 448 -7.14 -17.16 24.76
N LEU A 449 -6.74 -17.93 25.78
CA LEU A 449 -7.31 -19.24 26.07
C LEU A 449 -8.82 -19.17 26.37
N ASP A 450 -9.25 -18.22 27.21
CA ASP A 450 -10.67 -18.01 27.53
C ASP A 450 -11.49 -17.55 26.32
N SER A 451 -10.85 -16.89 25.34
CA SER A 451 -11.51 -16.45 24.10
C SER A 451 -11.70 -17.57 23.06
N GLN A 452 -10.91 -18.64 23.14
CA GLN A 452 -10.90 -19.73 22.15
C GLN A 452 -11.44 -21.06 22.68
N TYR A 453 -11.41 -21.30 23.99
CA TYR A 453 -11.77 -22.58 24.59
C TYR A 453 -12.86 -22.45 25.65
N ASP A 454 -13.75 -23.45 25.67
CA ASP A 454 -14.68 -23.69 26.76
C ASP A 454 -14.10 -24.78 27.68
N VAL A 455 -14.08 -24.51 29.00
CA VAL A 455 -13.80 -25.54 30.00
C VAL A 455 -15.04 -26.41 30.15
N VAL A 456 -14.97 -27.65 29.66
CA VAL A 456 -16.10 -28.60 29.68
C VAL A 456 -16.16 -29.34 31.01
N ALA A 457 -15.02 -29.58 31.66
CA ALA A 457 -14.91 -30.16 33.00
C ALA A 457 -13.66 -29.64 33.72
N GLY A 458 -13.71 -29.51 35.05
CA GLY A 458 -12.57 -29.10 35.88
C GLY A 458 -12.17 -27.62 35.73
N HIS A 459 -10.87 -27.33 35.70
CA HIS A 459 -10.32 -25.97 35.53
C HIS A 459 -8.98 -25.97 34.77
N TRP A 460 -8.49 -24.78 34.39
CA TRP A 460 -7.15 -24.60 33.81
C TRP A 460 -6.04 -24.92 34.81
N PRO A 461 -4.90 -25.47 34.38
CA PRO A 461 -3.79 -25.82 35.26
C PRO A 461 -3.06 -24.54 35.72
N THR A 462 -2.64 -24.52 36.99
CA THR A 462 -2.02 -23.35 37.64
C THR A 462 -0.64 -23.62 38.24
N SER A 463 -0.24 -24.89 38.34
CA SER A 463 1.04 -25.31 38.91
C SER A 463 1.75 -26.35 38.02
N ALA A 464 3.02 -26.62 38.34
CA ALA A 464 3.85 -27.58 37.59
C ALA A 464 3.29 -29.01 37.59
N ASN A 465 2.46 -29.36 38.57
CA ASN A 465 1.90 -30.70 38.76
C ASN A 465 0.50 -30.85 38.15
N GLU A 466 0.03 -29.85 37.40
CA GLU A 466 -1.30 -29.81 36.81
C GLU A 466 -1.22 -29.76 35.29
N ALA A 467 -2.09 -30.52 34.63
CA ALA A 467 -2.28 -30.52 33.20
C ALA A 467 -3.77 -30.53 32.83
N VAL A 468 -4.09 -30.25 31.58
CA VAL A 468 -5.46 -30.23 31.06
C VAL A 468 -5.54 -31.08 29.80
N MET A 469 -6.65 -31.77 29.60
CA MET A 469 -6.92 -32.49 28.35
C MET A 469 -7.59 -31.57 27.33
N VAL A 470 -6.98 -31.44 26.16
CA VAL A 470 -7.48 -30.64 25.04
C VAL A 470 -8.18 -31.55 24.03
N LEU A 471 -9.48 -31.33 23.82
CA LEU A 471 -10.27 -32.07 22.84
C LEU A 471 -10.17 -31.49 21.43
N SER A 472 -10.49 -32.29 20.43
CA SER A 472 -10.70 -31.78 19.06
C SER A 472 -11.87 -30.79 18.99
N SER A 473 -11.98 -30.02 17.90
CA SER A 473 -13.14 -29.14 17.66
C SER A 473 -14.48 -29.89 17.65
N ARG A 474 -14.46 -31.19 17.32
CA ARG A 474 -15.62 -32.09 17.40
C ARG A 474 -15.91 -32.60 18.81
N GLY A 475 -15.10 -32.22 19.80
CA GLY A 475 -15.21 -32.69 21.18
C GLY A 475 -14.74 -34.13 21.37
N THR A 476 -13.85 -34.63 20.50
CA THR A 476 -13.34 -36.00 20.54
C THR A 476 -11.88 -36.03 20.98
N VAL A 477 -11.48 -37.11 21.64
CA VAL A 477 -10.07 -37.46 21.90
C VAL A 477 -9.66 -38.54 20.89
N GLY A 478 -8.42 -38.47 20.40
CA GLY A 478 -7.90 -39.45 19.44
C GLY A 478 -7.29 -40.67 20.13
N ASP A 479 -7.33 -41.83 19.47
CA ASP A 479 -6.81 -43.10 20.00
C ASP A 479 -5.33 -43.01 20.36
N TYR A 480 -4.53 -42.28 19.57
CA TYR A 480 -3.11 -42.04 19.87
C TYR A 480 -2.90 -41.31 21.21
N THR A 481 -3.76 -40.34 21.53
CA THR A 481 -3.76 -39.69 22.85
C THR A 481 -4.12 -40.68 23.94
N LEU A 482 -5.13 -41.54 23.72
CA LEU A 482 -5.55 -42.55 24.69
C LEU A 482 -4.47 -43.60 24.97
N TYR A 483 -3.71 -44.04 23.95
CA TYR A 483 -2.51 -44.87 24.14
C TYR A 483 -1.45 -44.11 24.94
N SER A 484 -1.17 -42.85 24.57
CA SER A 484 -0.12 -42.03 25.18
C SER A 484 -0.42 -41.56 26.61
N ILE A 485 -1.66 -41.68 27.08
CA ILE A 485 -2.03 -41.47 28.50
C ILE A 485 -2.24 -42.80 29.25
N GLY A 486 -2.08 -43.93 28.57
CA GLY A 486 -2.25 -45.27 29.16
C GLY A 486 -3.70 -45.64 29.46
N ALA A 487 -4.68 -44.99 28.80
CA ALA A 487 -6.08 -45.40 28.81
C ALA A 487 -6.31 -46.62 27.90
N LEU A 488 -5.56 -46.69 26.80
CA LEU A 488 -5.39 -47.88 25.97
C LEU A 488 -4.03 -48.55 26.25
N ASP A 489 -3.88 -49.83 25.89
CA ASP A 489 -2.64 -50.57 26.12
C ASP A 489 -1.55 -50.12 25.12
N ILE A 490 -0.45 -49.57 25.65
CA ILE A 490 0.63 -49.01 24.82
C ILE A 490 1.35 -50.08 23.99
N ASP A 491 1.33 -51.33 24.45
CA ASP A 491 1.97 -52.44 23.73
C ASP A 491 1.25 -52.74 22.41
N GLU A 492 -0.08 -52.54 22.34
CA GLU A 492 -0.84 -52.64 21.08
C GLU A 492 -0.39 -51.58 20.06
N LEU A 493 -0.13 -50.34 20.51
CA LEU A 493 0.41 -49.29 19.64
C LEU A 493 1.82 -49.64 19.16
N ASN A 494 2.67 -50.16 20.06
CA ASN A 494 4.03 -50.57 19.72
C ASN A 494 4.03 -51.68 18.65
N ASP A 495 3.16 -52.68 18.81
CA ASP A 495 2.99 -53.76 17.84
C ASP A 495 2.43 -53.27 16.49
N LEU A 496 1.47 -52.32 16.51
CA LEU A 496 0.95 -51.69 15.30
C LEU A 496 2.02 -50.92 14.54
N VAL A 497 2.85 -50.12 15.23
CA VAL A 497 3.94 -49.37 14.60
C VAL A 497 5.01 -50.33 14.06
N ASN A 498 5.41 -51.33 14.85
CA ASN A 498 6.41 -52.33 14.44
C ASN A 498 5.93 -53.14 13.23
N SER A 499 4.65 -53.54 13.19
CA SER A 499 4.07 -54.27 12.06
C SER A 499 3.85 -53.39 10.81
N ALA A 500 3.55 -52.10 10.98
CA ALA A 500 3.46 -51.15 9.88
C ALA A 500 4.83 -50.83 9.26
N MET A 501 5.89 -50.84 10.07
CA MET A 501 7.27 -50.65 9.62
C MET A 501 7.89 -51.93 9.04
N ALA A 502 7.34 -53.11 9.36
CA ALA A 502 7.67 -54.36 8.67
C ALA A 502 7.00 -54.39 7.28
N ALA A 503 7.73 -54.82 6.24
CA ALA A 503 7.29 -54.80 4.83
C ALA A 503 6.17 -55.80 4.48
N ASP A 504 5.49 -56.34 5.49
CA ASP A 504 4.66 -57.54 5.43
C ASP A 504 3.20 -57.23 5.09
N GLY A 505 2.80 -55.95 5.17
CA GLY A 505 1.53 -55.40 4.66
C GLY A 505 0.25 -55.95 5.29
N LYS A 506 0.34 -56.78 6.33
CA LYS A 506 -0.80 -57.31 7.09
C LYS A 506 -0.85 -56.66 8.48
N ILE A 507 -1.63 -55.60 8.60
CA ILE A 507 -1.89 -54.93 9.87
C ILE A 507 -3.25 -55.43 10.36
N GLU A 508 -3.28 -56.22 11.42
CA GLU A 508 -4.52 -56.54 12.14
C GLU A 508 -4.83 -55.39 13.10
N THR A 509 -5.85 -54.59 12.79
CA THR A 509 -6.26 -53.47 13.65
C THR A 509 -7.13 -54.01 14.80
N PRO A 510 -6.77 -53.81 16.08
CA PRO A 510 -7.62 -54.18 17.20
C PRO A 510 -8.93 -53.38 17.17
N GLU A 511 -10.07 -54.04 17.36
CA GLU A 511 -11.38 -53.39 17.59
C GLU A 511 -11.47 -52.94 19.07
N SER A 512 -10.64 -51.99 19.50
CA SER A 512 -10.72 -51.44 20.86
C SER A 512 -11.47 -50.11 20.84
N ALA A 513 -12.76 -50.13 21.15
CA ALA A 513 -13.51 -48.93 21.49
C ALA A 513 -13.45 -48.73 23.00
N ALA A 514 -12.52 -47.88 23.48
CA ALA A 514 -12.50 -47.49 24.88
C ALA A 514 -13.62 -46.48 25.17
N ASP A 515 -14.53 -46.84 26.09
CA ASP A 515 -15.50 -45.90 26.68
C ASP A 515 -14.77 -44.98 27.68
N PHE A 516 -14.04 -43.98 27.17
CA PHE A 516 -13.29 -43.01 27.98
C PHE A 516 -14.14 -41.77 28.33
N THR A 517 -14.38 -41.52 29.62
CA THR A 517 -15.27 -40.44 30.10
C THR A 517 -14.51 -39.22 30.62
N TYR A 518 -15.22 -38.10 30.85
CA TYR A 518 -14.63 -36.90 31.49
C TYR A 518 -14.12 -37.18 32.91
N ASP A 519 -14.80 -38.06 33.67
CA ASP A 519 -14.35 -38.44 35.01
C ASP A 519 -13.07 -39.29 34.92
N ASP A 520 -12.94 -40.16 33.91
CA ASP A 520 -11.71 -40.92 33.68
C ASP A 520 -10.54 -39.99 33.32
N ALA A 521 -10.79 -38.96 32.50
CA ALA A 521 -9.80 -37.93 32.19
C ALA A 521 -9.32 -37.23 33.46
N LEU A 522 -10.22 -36.73 34.31
CA LEU A 522 -9.87 -36.03 35.57
C LEU A 522 -9.24 -36.94 36.63
N SER A 523 -9.43 -38.26 36.51
CA SER A 523 -8.82 -39.26 37.41
C SER A 523 -7.40 -39.66 36.97
N THR A 524 -6.97 -39.23 35.79
CA THR A 524 -5.70 -39.67 35.22
C THR A 524 -4.52 -38.94 35.87
N THR A 525 -3.53 -39.72 36.28
CA THR A 525 -2.30 -39.23 36.92
C THR A 525 -1.09 -39.86 36.27
N PHE A 526 -0.04 -39.07 36.09
CA PHE A 526 1.21 -39.47 35.48
C PHE A 526 2.39 -39.29 36.44
N LYS A 527 3.42 -40.10 36.22
CA LYS A 527 4.75 -39.87 36.77
C LYS A 527 5.65 -39.34 35.66
N VAL A 528 6.15 -38.12 35.82
CA VAL A 528 7.04 -37.48 34.84
C VAL A 528 8.47 -37.49 35.36
N LEU A 529 9.39 -37.94 34.53
CA LEU A 529 10.83 -38.00 34.80
C LEU A 529 11.60 -37.04 33.89
N SER A 530 12.76 -36.61 34.37
CA SER A 530 13.76 -35.98 33.51
C SER A 530 14.50 -37.07 32.73
N SER A 531 14.92 -36.79 31.49
CA SER A 531 15.66 -37.76 30.68
C SER A 531 16.95 -38.24 31.37
N ALA A 532 17.61 -37.36 32.15
CA ALA A 532 18.80 -37.71 32.92
C ALA A 532 18.55 -38.79 34.01
N ASP A 533 17.32 -38.97 34.49
CA ASP A 533 17.00 -39.94 35.55
C ASP A 533 17.21 -41.40 35.11
N ALA A 534 17.17 -41.66 33.81
CA ALA A 534 17.35 -42.99 33.24
C ALA A 534 18.81 -43.48 33.29
N TYR A 535 19.78 -42.62 33.60
CA TYR A 535 21.19 -42.97 33.51
C TYR A 535 21.80 -43.31 34.87
N ARG A 536 22.69 -44.29 34.87
CA ARG A 536 23.50 -44.66 36.03
C ARG A 536 24.97 -44.72 35.66
N LYS A 537 25.82 -44.16 36.53
CA LYS A 537 27.27 -44.28 36.39
C LYS A 537 27.71 -45.70 36.69
N ASN A 538 28.45 -46.29 35.76
CA ASN A 538 29.07 -47.59 35.93
C ASN A 538 30.39 -47.42 36.71
N GLU A 539 30.48 -47.97 37.91
CA GLU A 539 31.66 -47.82 38.78
C GLU A 539 32.92 -48.52 38.24
N GLU A 540 32.78 -49.52 37.36
CA GLU A 540 33.90 -50.27 36.78
C GLU A 540 34.52 -49.56 35.58
N THR A 541 33.69 -48.95 34.72
CA THR A 541 34.16 -48.27 33.50
C THR A 541 34.29 -46.76 33.68
N GLY A 542 33.68 -46.19 34.73
CA GLY A 542 33.57 -44.74 34.94
C GLY A 542 32.57 -44.06 34.01
N MET A 543 31.91 -44.82 33.13
CA MET A 543 31.03 -44.30 32.07
C MET A 543 29.55 -44.36 32.46
N TRP A 544 28.72 -43.52 31.84
CA TRP A 544 27.28 -43.54 32.06
C TRP A 544 26.57 -44.55 31.16
N THR A 545 25.66 -45.33 31.74
CA THR A 545 24.86 -46.33 31.03
C THR A 545 23.39 -45.97 31.13
N ASP A 546 22.67 -46.06 30.01
CA ASP A 546 21.21 -45.95 29.98
C ASP A 546 20.58 -47.20 30.63
N MET A 547 19.79 -46.97 31.67
CA MET A 547 19.08 -47.99 32.44
C MET A 547 17.58 -48.02 32.10
N SER A 548 17.14 -47.36 31.01
CA SER A 548 15.75 -47.35 30.55
C SER A 548 15.14 -48.75 30.35
N GLY A 549 15.97 -49.74 29.99
CA GLY A 549 15.58 -51.15 29.87
C GLY A 549 15.60 -51.97 31.18
N ASP A 550 16.10 -51.41 32.28
CA ASP A 550 16.15 -52.08 33.59
C ASP A 550 14.91 -51.71 34.41
N ALA A 551 13.96 -52.65 34.47
CA ALA A 551 12.67 -52.44 35.10
C ALA A 551 12.75 -52.12 36.60
N ASP A 552 13.71 -52.71 37.33
CA ASP A 552 13.80 -52.51 38.78
C ASP A 552 14.43 -51.15 39.10
N PHE A 553 15.42 -50.74 38.30
CA PHE A 553 15.99 -49.40 38.38
C PHE A 553 14.95 -48.33 38.06
N MET A 554 14.22 -48.50 36.94
CA MET A 554 13.19 -47.54 36.53
C MET A 554 12.02 -47.50 37.50
N ALA A 555 11.67 -48.60 38.17
CA ALA A 555 10.63 -48.59 39.20
C ALA A 555 10.94 -47.64 40.37
N ALA A 556 12.19 -47.64 40.84
CA ALA A 556 12.62 -46.73 41.89
C ALA A 556 12.62 -45.26 41.41
N LYS A 557 13.05 -45.01 40.17
CA LYS A 557 13.07 -43.66 39.59
C LYS A 557 11.67 -43.10 39.33
N VAL A 558 10.77 -43.90 38.77
CA VAL A 558 9.37 -43.51 38.53
C VAL A 558 8.64 -43.16 39.83
N ALA A 559 8.95 -43.86 40.93
CA ALA A 559 8.37 -43.55 42.24
C ALA A 559 8.78 -42.14 42.76
N ASP A 560 10.01 -41.71 42.48
CA ASP A 560 10.57 -40.37 42.79
C ASP A 560 10.21 -39.30 41.74
N GLY A 561 9.52 -39.69 40.67
CA GLY A 561 9.08 -38.79 39.60
C GLY A 561 8.00 -37.80 40.03
N ILE A 562 7.88 -36.73 39.25
CA ILE A 562 6.90 -35.65 39.45
C ILE A 562 5.50 -36.20 39.19
N ASP A 563 4.60 -36.03 40.17
CA ASP A 563 3.19 -36.36 40.00
C ASP A 563 2.50 -35.25 39.20
N VAL A 564 1.96 -35.59 38.02
CA VAL A 564 1.19 -34.67 37.19
C VAL A 564 -0.24 -35.19 37.05
N HIS A 565 -1.21 -34.35 37.39
CA HIS A 565 -2.63 -34.69 37.39
C HIS A 565 -3.40 -33.92 36.31
N ILE A 566 -4.35 -34.56 35.64
CA ILE A 566 -5.28 -33.85 34.76
C ILE A 566 -6.37 -33.18 35.61
N VAL A 567 -6.38 -31.85 35.66
CA VAL A 567 -7.32 -31.05 36.48
C VAL A 567 -8.49 -30.46 35.69
N GLY A 568 -8.46 -30.59 34.36
CA GLY A 568 -9.53 -30.09 33.49
C GLY A 568 -9.59 -30.75 32.12
N VAL A 569 -10.71 -30.54 31.43
CA VAL A 569 -10.94 -30.91 30.03
C VAL A 569 -11.48 -29.69 29.30
N VAL A 570 -10.79 -29.27 28.24
CA VAL A 570 -11.11 -28.07 27.46
C VAL A 570 -11.42 -28.43 26.01
N ARG A 571 -12.30 -27.64 25.40
CA ARG A 571 -12.72 -27.83 24.01
C ARG A 571 -12.70 -26.48 23.28
N PRO A 572 -12.22 -26.42 22.02
CA PRO A 572 -12.37 -25.22 21.21
C PRO A 572 -13.85 -24.81 21.11
N ASN A 573 -14.13 -23.52 21.30
CA ASN A 573 -15.50 -22.99 21.23
C ASN A 573 -16.03 -22.98 19.78
N GLU A 574 -17.35 -22.97 19.59
CA GLU A 574 -17.97 -23.08 18.25
C GLU A 574 -17.70 -21.87 17.33
N THR A 575 -17.16 -20.79 17.87
CA THR A 575 -16.90 -19.52 17.17
C THR A 575 -15.45 -19.32 16.75
N ALA A 576 -14.54 -20.12 17.29
CA ALA A 576 -13.11 -20.10 17.00
C ALA A 576 -12.84 -20.93 15.74
N ASN A 577 -12.30 -20.29 14.70
CA ASN A 577 -11.93 -20.99 13.46
C ASN A 577 -10.56 -21.68 13.56
N ALA A 578 -9.81 -21.40 14.63
CA ALA A 578 -8.48 -21.93 14.88
C ALA A 578 -8.30 -22.18 16.40
N SER A 579 -7.23 -22.87 16.78
CA SER A 579 -7.05 -23.42 18.13
C SER A 579 -5.58 -23.28 18.55
N ALA A 580 -5.32 -22.40 19.52
CA ALA A 580 -3.98 -22.14 20.04
C ALA A 580 -3.30 -23.37 20.67
N LEU A 581 -4.09 -24.32 21.18
CA LEU A 581 -3.64 -25.60 21.76
C LEU A 581 -3.94 -26.77 20.82
N SER A 582 -2.93 -27.63 20.63
CA SER A 582 -3.10 -28.91 19.93
C SER A 582 -3.93 -29.90 20.78
N PRO A 583 -4.80 -30.73 20.17
CA PRO A 583 -5.49 -31.79 20.89
C PRO A 583 -4.51 -32.76 21.56
N GLY A 584 -4.76 -33.12 22.82
CA GLY A 584 -3.82 -33.89 23.64
C GLY A 584 -3.85 -33.48 25.10
N ILE A 585 -2.68 -33.41 25.72
CA ILE A 585 -2.45 -32.96 27.10
C ILE A 585 -1.63 -31.66 27.05
N ALA A 586 -2.16 -30.59 27.63
CA ALA A 586 -1.46 -29.32 27.78
C ALA A 586 -1.03 -29.10 29.25
N TYR A 587 0.20 -28.67 29.47
CA TYR A 587 0.77 -28.43 30.81
C TYR A 587 1.40 -27.03 30.91
N THR A 588 1.64 -26.54 32.12
CA THR A 588 2.19 -25.19 32.33
C THR A 588 3.71 -25.15 32.17
N HIS A 589 4.26 -23.99 31.79
CA HIS A 589 5.72 -23.78 31.70
C HIS A 589 6.48 -24.11 33.01
N ALA A 590 5.80 -24.07 34.15
CA ALA A 590 6.36 -24.45 35.44
C ALA A 590 6.85 -25.92 35.48
N LEU A 591 6.21 -26.84 34.74
CA LEU A 591 6.67 -28.23 34.63
C LEU A 591 7.99 -28.30 33.85
N THR A 592 8.09 -27.60 32.72
CA THR A 592 9.32 -27.52 31.91
C THR A 592 10.48 -27.02 32.75
N ARG A 593 10.28 -25.93 33.51
CA ARG A 593 11.28 -25.39 34.43
C ARG A 593 11.72 -26.40 35.48
N GLN A 594 10.79 -27.11 36.10
CA GLN A 594 11.11 -28.12 37.11
C GLN A 594 11.89 -29.30 36.52
N LEU A 595 11.60 -29.70 35.27
CA LEU A 595 12.36 -30.73 34.56
C LEU A 595 13.77 -30.27 34.19
N MET A 596 13.94 -29.01 33.77
CA MET A 596 15.25 -28.40 33.53
C MET A 596 16.11 -28.36 34.80
N GLU A 597 15.54 -27.87 35.91
CA GLU A 597 16.22 -27.83 37.21
C GLU A 597 16.64 -29.23 37.66
N ARG A 598 15.74 -30.22 37.53
CA ARG A 598 16.05 -31.63 37.85
C ARG A 598 17.15 -32.22 36.95
N ALA A 599 17.18 -31.87 35.67
CA ALA A 599 18.25 -32.29 34.76
C ALA A 599 19.59 -31.65 35.15
N ALA A 600 19.61 -30.35 35.43
CA ALA A 600 20.80 -29.60 35.83
C ALA A 600 21.42 -30.11 37.15
N ASP A 601 20.59 -30.54 38.10
CA ASP A 601 21.01 -31.12 39.37
C ASP A 601 21.50 -32.59 39.23
N SER A 602 21.31 -33.22 38.07
CA SER A 602 21.75 -34.59 37.84
C SER A 602 23.26 -34.68 37.68
N GLN A 603 23.86 -35.74 38.26
CA GLN A 603 25.30 -35.95 38.23
C GLN A 603 25.86 -36.10 36.80
N ILE A 604 25.11 -36.74 35.90
CA ILE A 604 25.54 -36.93 34.50
C ILE A 604 25.64 -35.61 33.74
N VAL A 605 24.69 -34.71 33.94
CA VAL A 605 24.70 -33.37 33.34
C VAL A 605 25.83 -32.54 33.93
N GLN A 606 26.01 -32.55 35.25
CA GLN A 606 27.14 -31.84 35.90
C GLN A 606 28.50 -32.31 35.39
N GLU A 607 28.67 -33.62 35.15
CA GLU A 607 29.90 -34.17 34.57
C GLU A 607 30.08 -33.76 33.11
N GLN A 608 29.01 -33.74 32.30
CA GLN A 608 29.10 -33.30 30.91
C GLN A 608 29.44 -31.80 30.82
N LEU A 609 28.81 -30.95 31.64
CA LEU A 609 29.09 -29.52 31.75
C LEU A 609 30.54 -29.24 32.19
N ALA A 610 31.11 -30.08 33.06
CA ALA A 610 32.49 -29.96 33.50
C ALA A 610 33.51 -30.38 32.42
N HIS A 611 33.10 -31.19 31.44
CA HIS A 611 33.96 -31.74 30.39
C HIS A 611 33.37 -31.55 28.97
N PRO A 612 33.43 -30.32 28.40
CA PRO A 612 32.75 -30.01 27.14
C PRO A 612 33.28 -30.74 25.91
N GLU A 613 34.56 -31.12 25.90
CA GLU A 613 35.22 -31.77 24.76
C GLU A 613 35.06 -33.29 24.75
N THR A 614 34.54 -33.87 25.84
CA THR A 614 34.51 -35.32 26.08
C THR A 614 33.09 -35.79 26.25
N ASP A 615 32.74 -36.86 25.55
CA ASP A 615 31.44 -37.50 25.66
C ASP A 615 31.36 -38.33 26.96
N VAL A 616 30.38 -38.03 27.83
CA VAL A 616 30.18 -38.74 29.10
C VAL A 616 29.66 -40.18 28.94
N PHE A 617 29.20 -40.56 27.75
CA PHE A 617 28.74 -41.93 27.48
C PHE A 617 29.89 -42.87 27.06
N THR A 618 30.81 -42.39 26.22
CA THR A 618 31.91 -43.20 25.67
C THR A 618 33.30 -42.88 26.22
N GLY A 619 33.50 -41.67 26.77
CA GLY A 619 34.76 -41.22 27.35
C GLY A 619 35.77 -40.76 26.30
N LYS A 620 35.37 -40.71 25.03
CA LYS A 620 36.15 -40.22 23.90
C LYS A 620 35.88 -38.74 23.64
N SER A 621 36.75 -38.10 22.86
CA SER A 621 36.49 -36.74 22.38
C SER A 621 35.40 -36.72 21.30
N PHE A 622 34.62 -35.63 21.20
CA PHE A 622 33.61 -35.50 20.15
C PHE A 622 34.20 -35.52 18.74
N ASP A 623 35.41 -34.97 18.55
CA ASP A 623 36.13 -35.02 17.28
C ASP A 623 36.46 -36.45 16.84
N GLU A 624 36.94 -37.29 17.76
CA GLU A 624 37.18 -38.71 17.49
C GLU A 624 35.89 -39.43 17.12
N LEU A 625 34.80 -39.21 17.87
CA LEU A 625 33.49 -39.83 17.63
C LEU A 625 32.89 -39.45 16.27
N GLN A 626 32.98 -38.17 15.88
CA GLN A 626 32.50 -37.72 14.57
C GLN A 626 33.36 -38.27 13.42
N SER A 627 34.67 -38.40 13.63
CA SER A 627 35.57 -38.98 12.63
C SER A 627 35.30 -40.47 12.40
N GLU A 628 35.04 -41.23 13.48
CA GLU A 628 34.65 -42.64 13.41
C GLU A 628 33.30 -42.80 12.71
N ALA A 629 32.30 -41.96 13.05
CA ALA A 629 30.97 -42.01 12.43
C ALA A 629 30.96 -41.66 10.93
N LYS A 630 31.90 -40.83 10.46
CA LYS A 630 32.05 -40.45 9.05
C LYS A 630 32.82 -41.47 8.21
N GLN A 631 33.61 -42.36 8.83
CA GLN A 631 34.38 -43.40 8.13
C GLN A 631 33.54 -44.58 7.61
N ASP A 632 32.30 -44.74 8.09
CA ASP A 632 31.39 -45.83 7.68
C ASP A 632 30.85 -45.70 6.23
N VAL A 633 31.27 -44.69 5.44
CA VAL A 633 30.78 -44.41 4.08
C VAL A 633 31.88 -44.59 3.03
N ASP A 634 31.78 -45.62 2.18
CA ASP A 634 32.66 -45.81 1.01
C ASP A 634 32.11 -45.05 -0.21
N LEU A 635 32.66 -43.86 -0.49
CA LEU A 635 32.27 -43.03 -1.64
C LEU A 635 32.63 -43.68 -3.00
N GLY A 636 33.50 -44.71 -3.01
CA GLY A 636 33.98 -45.37 -4.22
C GLY A 636 32.95 -46.28 -4.90
N SER A 637 31.93 -46.74 -4.18
CA SER A 637 30.86 -47.61 -4.69
C SER A 637 29.66 -46.85 -5.28
N MET A 638 29.58 -45.53 -5.04
CA MET A 638 28.42 -44.68 -5.35
C MET A 638 28.26 -44.34 -6.84
N PHE A 639 29.30 -44.60 -7.65
CA PHE A 639 29.30 -44.33 -9.08
C PHE A 639 29.87 -45.54 -9.83
N SER A 640 29.24 -45.92 -10.93
CA SER A 640 29.82 -46.85 -11.90
C SER A 640 29.98 -46.18 -13.26
N VAL A 641 31.01 -46.58 -14.00
CA VAL A 641 31.30 -46.03 -15.32
C VAL A 641 31.20 -47.16 -16.33
N ASP A 642 30.27 -47.05 -17.28
CA ASP A 642 30.18 -47.94 -18.44
C ASP A 642 31.28 -47.56 -19.44
N GLU A 643 32.41 -48.25 -19.35
CA GLU A 643 33.57 -48.02 -20.21
C GLU A 643 33.27 -48.21 -21.70
N ALA A 644 32.30 -49.06 -22.08
CA ALA A 644 31.94 -49.29 -23.47
C ALA A 644 31.10 -48.13 -24.03
N ALA A 645 30.16 -47.62 -23.23
CA ALA A 645 29.40 -46.41 -23.55
C ALA A 645 30.32 -45.18 -23.60
N LEU A 646 31.25 -45.06 -22.64
CA LEU A 646 32.25 -43.99 -22.60
C LEU A 646 33.12 -44.02 -23.84
N LYS A 647 33.56 -45.21 -24.28
CA LYS A 647 34.35 -45.40 -25.52
C LYS A 647 33.56 -45.07 -26.77
N SER A 648 32.25 -45.39 -26.81
CA SER A 648 31.38 -45.05 -27.94
C SER A 648 31.05 -43.56 -28.05
N ALA A 649 31.16 -42.83 -26.93
CA ALA A 649 31.02 -41.38 -26.90
C ALA A 649 32.16 -40.66 -27.64
N PHE A 650 33.27 -41.35 -27.97
CA PHE A 650 34.38 -40.81 -28.76
C PHE A 650 34.44 -41.49 -30.14
N SER A 651 34.38 -40.71 -31.23
CA SER A 651 34.50 -41.23 -32.61
C SER A 651 35.49 -40.43 -33.47
N PHE A 652 36.11 -41.08 -34.46
CA PHE A 652 37.23 -40.54 -35.26
C PHE A 652 36.98 -40.65 -36.79
N ASP A 653 37.08 -39.56 -37.54
CA ASP A 653 36.89 -39.48 -39.00
C ASP A 653 38.23 -39.37 -39.75
N ALA A 654 38.66 -40.48 -40.36
CA ALA A 654 39.95 -40.60 -41.03
C ALA A 654 40.07 -39.78 -42.34
N SER A 655 38.96 -39.27 -42.88
CA SER A 655 38.92 -38.57 -44.17
C SER A 655 39.54 -37.16 -44.11
N ALA A 656 39.38 -36.49 -42.96
CA ALA A 656 39.84 -35.12 -42.71
C ALA A 656 41.37 -35.00 -42.58
N LEU A 657 42.08 -36.11 -42.35
CA LEU A 657 43.53 -36.13 -42.07
C LEU A 657 44.40 -35.99 -43.33
N SER A 658 43.85 -36.26 -44.52
CA SER A 658 44.62 -36.31 -45.77
C SER A 658 45.09 -34.95 -46.31
N GLY A 659 44.50 -33.84 -45.85
CA GLY A 659 44.89 -32.47 -46.21
C GLY A 659 46.00 -31.85 -45.35
N ALA A 660 46.41 -32.52 -44.25
CA ALA A 660 47.32 -31.96 -43.24
C ALA A 660 48.81 -32.36 -43.40
N ALA A 661 49.18 -33.06 -44.47
CA ALA A 661 50.52 -33.64 -44.65
C ALA A 661 51.47 -32.82 -45.57
N GLY A 662 51.35 -31.49 -45.61
CA GLY A 662 52.32 -30.59 -46.24
C GLY A 662 53.16 -29.86 -45.18
N GLY A 663 54.48 -30.05 -45.20
CA GLY A 663 55.39 -29.75 -44.08
C GLY A 663 55.43 -28.31 -43.54
N MET A 664 55.71 -28.21 -42.23
CA MET A 664 55.96 -26.97 -41.49
C MET A 664 57.33 -26.37 -41.82
N ASP A 665 57.37 -25.11 -42.29
CA ASP A 665 58.57 -24.27 -42.40
C ASP A 665 58.59 -23.26 -41.23
N LEU A 666 59.67 -23.27 -40.45
CA LEU A 666 59.83 -22.49 -39.21
C LEU A 666 60.96 -21.44 -39.30
N SER A 667 61.37 -21.07 -40.51
CA SER A 667 62.51 -20.17 -40.73
C SER A 667 62.21 -18.66 -40.57
N GLY A 668 60.98 -18.27 -40.20
CA GLY A 668 60.51 -16.87 -40.17
C GLY A 668 60.24 -16.26 -38.78
N ILE A 669 60.70 -16.87 -37.69
CA ILE A 669 60.42 -16.36 -36.32
C ILE A 669 61.42 -15.24 -35.97
N ASP A 670 60.94 -14.00 -35.91
CA ASP A 670 61.70 -12.83 -35.46
C ASP A 670 61.54 -12.64 -33.94
N LEU A 671 62.66 -12.65 -33.21
CA LEU A 671 62.72 -12.55 -31.74
C LEU A 671 63.21 -11.17 -31.25
N SER A 672 63.25 -10.17 -32.12
CA SER A 672 63.79 -8.84 -31.78
C SER A 672 62.83 -7.89 -31.03
N GLY A 673 61.61 -8.35 -30.68
CA GLY A 673 60.56 -7.52 -30.07
C GLY A 673 60.41 -7.57 -28.54
N LEU A 674 61.29 -8.26 -27.80
CA LEU A 674 61.22 -8.32 -26.33
C LEU A 674 62.04 -7.18 -25.71
N ASP A 675 61.50 -5.96 -25.78
CA ASP A 675 62.01 -4.83 -25.01
C ASP A 675 61.12 -4.66 -23.77
N ILE A 676 61.63 -5.00 -22.59
CA ILE A 676 60.89 -4.93 -21.34
C ILE A 676 60.93 -3.47 -20.86
N ASP A 677 59.85 -2.73 -21.16
CA ASP A 677 59.72 -1.34 -20.75
C ASP A 677 59.21 -1.25 -19.31
N LEU A 678 60.11 -0.90 -18.39
CA LEU A 678 59.86 -0.66 -16.96
C LEU A 678 59.75 0.84 -16.64
N SER A 679 59.72 1.73 -17.63
CA SER A 679 59.77 3.19 -17.43
C SER A 679 58.54 3.79 -16.70
N GLY A 680 57.49 3.00 -16.50
CA GLY A 680 56.29 3.35 -15.74
C GLY A 680 56.25 2.86 -14.29
N VAL A 681 57.17 2.00 -13.86
CA VAL A 681 57.17 1.45 -12.50
C VAL A 681 57.63 2.52 -11.50
N GLY A 682 56.83 2.76 -10.46
CA GLY A 682 57.14 3.72 -9.39
C GLY A 682 56.81 5.20 -9.68
N ARG A 683 56.11 5.50 -10.80
CA ARG A 683 55.71 6.88 -11.17
C ARG A 683 54.68 7.52 -10.22
N ASP A 684 53.90 6.71 -9.52
CA ASP A 684 52.84 7.15 -8.60
C ASP A 684 53.32 7.30 -7.14
N ILE A 685 54.62 7.15 -6.89
CA ILE A 685 55.20 7.23 -5.54
C ILE A 685 55.61 8.67 -5.27
N ASP A 686 54.72 9.41 -4.64
CA ASP A 686 54.96 10.81 -4.28
C ASP A 686 55.80 10.91 -3.00
N PHE A 687 57.11 10.97 -3.18
CA PHE A 687 58.08 11.12 -2.09
C PHE A 687 57.87 12.40 -1.26
N SER A 688 57.21 13.43 -1.81
CA SER A 688 56.94 14.65 -1.07
C SER A 688 55.91 14.46 0.05
N ASP A 689 54.92 13.59 -0.15
CA ASP A 689 53.89 13.28 0.86
C ASP A 689 54.44 12.40 2.00
N ILE A 690 55.43 11.54 1.71
CA ILE A 690 56.15 10.75 2.71
C ILE A 690 56.98 11.66 3.63
N MET A 691 57.62 12.67 3.05
CA MET A 691 58.42 13.65 3.80
C MET A 691 57.55 14.63 4.60
N ALA A 692 56.37 14.99 4.09
CA ALA A 692 55.40 15.87 4.78
C ALA A 692 54.86 15.26 6.09
N LYS A 693 54.84 13.92 6.20
CA LYS A 693 54.37 13.16 7.36
C LYS A 693 55.49 12.82 8.35
N ALA A 694 56.72 13.27 8.11
CA ALA A 694 57.83 13.05 9.03
C ALA A 694 57.59 13.73 10.40
N PRO A 695 58.00 13.12 11.53
CA PRO A 695 57.85 13.70 12.87
C PRO A 695 58.47 15.10 12.96
N ALA A 696 57.87 16.08 13.63
CA ALA A 696 58.51 17.39 13.78
C ALA A 696 59.62 17.37 14.87
N PRO A 697 60.78 18.03 14.67
CA PRO A 697 61.81 18.10 15.71
C PRO A 697 61.36 18.95 16.91
N ASP A 698 61.59 18.47 18.13
CA ASP A 698 61.30 19.19 19.37
C ASP A 698 62.53 19.95 19.86
N PHE A 699 62.46 21.28 19.80
CA PHE A 699 63.52 22.19 20.22
C PHE A 699 63.29 22.81 21.59
N SER A 700 62.34 22.32 22.38
CA SER A 700 62.10 22.90 23.72
C SER A 700 63.35 22.84 24.62
N GLY A 701 64.12 21.75 24.55
CA GLY A 701 65.28 21.51 25.42
C GLY A 701 66.57 22.28 25.11
N ILE A 702 66.69 22.95 23.95
CA ILE A 702 67.93 23.69 23.61
C ILE A 702 68.02 25.04 24.35
N PHE A 703 66.89 25.56 24.83
CA PHE A 703 66.77 26.85 25.50
C PHE A 703 67.03 26.79 27.01
N ASP A 704 67.16 25.59 27.58
CA ASP A 704 67.36 25.40 29.02
C ASP A 704 68.65 26.07 29.52
N GLY A 705 68.48 27.02 30.44
CA GLY A 705 69.56 27.77 31.08
C GLY A 705 70.11 28.96 30.29
N LEU A 706 69.45 29.38 29.20
CA LEU A 706 69.81 30.57 28.40
C LEU A 706 68.75 31.69 28.60
N GLU A 707 69.17 32.90 28.97
CA GLU A 707 68.27 34.05 29.12
C GLU A 707 67.95 34.69 27.75
N LEU A 708 67.08 34.04 26.97
CA LEU A 708 66.59 34.55 25.67
C LEU A 708 65.17 35.11 25.78
N THR A 709 64.86 36.15 25.00
CA THR A 709 63.50 36.70 24.95
C THR A 709 62.54 35.78 24.17
N PRO A 710 61.21 35.81 24.43
CA PRO A 710 60.23 34.99 23.72
C PRO A 710 60.26 35.18 22.19
N GLU A 711 60.49 36.41 21.73
CA GLU A 711 60.63 36.74 20.30
C GLU A 711 61.89 36.08 19.70
N GLN A 712 63.00 36.05 20.44
CA GLN A 712 64.23 35.38 20.01
C GLN A 712 64.09 33.86 19.98
N MET A 713 63.39 33.24 20.94
CA MET A 713 63.11 31.80 20.93
C MET A 713 62.28 31.40 19.71
N GLN A 714 61.30 32.21 19.34
CA GLN A 714 60.49 31.98 18.15
C GLN A 714 61.30 32.14 16.85
N GLN A 715 62.22 33.11 16.81
CA GLN A 715 63.14 33.32 15.70
C GLN A 715 64.16 32.18 15.55
N VAL A 716 64.65 31.62 16.65
CA VAL A 716 65.52 30.43 16.66
C VAL A 716 64.78 29.20 16.14
N GLY A 717 63.51 29.00 16.53
CA GLY A 717 62.68 27.92 16.01
C GLY A 717 62.43 28.03 14.50
N MET A 718 62.20 29.24 13.98
CA MET A 718 62.07 29.47 12.53
C MET A 718 63.38 29.19 11.78
N LEU A 719 64.51 29.65 12.30
CA LEU A 719 65.83 29.37 11.71
C LEU A 719 66.20 27.88 11.77
N ALA A 720 65.82 27.17 12.83
CA ALA A 720 66.02 25.73 12.96
C ALA A 720 65.21 24.94 11.93
N ASN A 721 63.95 25.30 11.71
CA ASN A 721 63.13 24.71 10.65
C ASN A 721 63.65 25.04 9.26
N GLN A 722 64.12 26.27 9.03
CA GLN A 722 64.70 26.65 7.74
C GLN A 722 66.00 25.89 7.44
N LEU A 723 66.82 25.61 8.47
CA LEU A 723 68.01 24.77 8.36
C LEU A 723 67.64 23.31 8.04
N PHE A 724 66.54 22.81 8.60
CA PHE A 724 66.05 21.46 8.34
C PHE A 724 65.48 21.31 6.92
N GLU A 725 64.57 22.21 6.52
CA GLU A 725 64.00 22.23 5.17
C GLU A 725 65.11 22.42 4.12
N GLY A 726 66.09 23.28 4.41
CA GLY A 726 67.26 23.48 3.57
C GLY A 726 68.10 22.22 3.41
N PHE A 727 68.24 21.39 4.46
CA PHE A 727 68.93 20.10 4.35
C PHE A 727 68.18 19.12 3.46
N LEU A 728 66.86 19.00 3.61
CA LEU A 728 66.07 18.09 2.78
C LEU A 728 66.10 18.45 1.29
N GLN A 729 66.38 19.72 0.98
CA GLN A 729 66.55 20.22 -0.38
C GLN A 729 68.00 20.30 -0.84
N SER A 730 68.97 19.91 0.00
CA SER A 730 70.39 20.06 -0.30
C SER A 730 70.90 18.97 -1.23
N ASP A 731 71.92 19.30 -2.01
CA ASP A 731 72.61 18.34 -2.88
C ASP A 731 73.19 17.15 -2.07
N GLN A 732 73.54 17.37 -0.80
CA GLN A 732 74.07 16.31 0.06
C GLN A 732 72.98 15.29 0.45
N PHE A 733 71.74 15.74 0.66
CA PHE A 733 70.62 14.82 0.90
C PHE A 733 70.17 14.15 -0.40
N GLY A 734 70.06 14.90 -1.50
CA GLY A 734 69.69 14.37 -2.82
C GLY A 734 70.70 13.36 -3.40
N ALA A 735 71.96 13.41 -2.97
CA ALA A 735 72.99 12.45 -3.38
C ALA A 735 72.92 11.10 -2.64
N LEU A 736 72.11 10.98 -1.58
CA LEU A 736 71.98 9.73 -0.83
C LEU A 736 71.13 8.72 -1.60
N SER A 737 71.64 7.50 -1.74
CA SER A 737 70.87 6.43 -2.35
C SER A 737 69.76 5.94 -1.41
N PRO A 738 68.70 5.30 -1.94
CA PRO A 738 67.65 4.66 -1.14
C PRO A 738 68.14 3.70 -0.05
N GLU A 739 69.29 3.05 -0.25
CA GLU A 739 69.92 2.20 0.78
C GLU A 739 70.70 3.02 1.81
N ASP A 740 71.31 4.13 1.40
CA ASP A 740 72.00 5.04 2.32
C ASP A 740 71.03 5.78 3.25
N LEU A 741 69.80 6.04 2.80
CA LEU A 741 68.73 6.61 3.63
C LEU A 741 68.28 5.70 4.78
N LYS A 742 68.56 4.38 4.68
CA LYS A 742 68.30 3.40 5.74
C LYS A 742 69.43 3.36 6.77
N ASP A 743 70.57 3.99 6.48
CA ASP A 743 71.72 4.05 7.37
C ASP A 743 71.75 5.39 8.11
N ALA A 744 71.29 5.38 9.36
CA ALA A 744 71.24 6.56 10.23
C ALA A 744 72.61 7.26 10.38
N SER A 745 73.72 6.51 10.26
CA SER A 745 75.06 7.08 10.37
C SER A 745 75.46 7.87 9.12
N LYS A 746 75.07 7.41 7.93
CA LYS A 746 75.32 8.13 6.66
C LYS A 746 74.41 9.34 6.51
N LEU A 747 73.15 9.23 6.95
CA LEU A 747 72.19 10.34 6.97
C LEU A 747 72.70 11.48 7.88
N ALA A 748 73.17 11.12 9.08
CA ALA A 748 73.75 12.07 10.02
C ALA A 748 75.07 12.68 9.49
N ALA A 749 75.90 11.90 8.81
CA ALA A 749 77.13 12.39 8.18
C ALA A 749 76.85 13.37 7.02
N ALA A 750 75.83 13.10 6.20
CA ALA A 750 75.39 14.01 5.15
C ALA A 750 74.86 15.33 5.73
N PHE A 751 74.09 15.26 6.83
CA PHE A 751 73.63 16.46 7.54
C PHE A 751 74.80 17.27 8.11
N SER A 752 75.78 16.62 8.74
CA SER A 752 76.99 17.30 9.22
C SER A 752 77.75 17.97 8.06
N THR A 753 77.85 17.29 6.92
CA THR A 753 78.53 17.82 5.73
C THR A 753 77.78 19.01 5.13
N TYR A 754 76.45 19.00 5.16
CA TYR A 754 75.60 20.13 4.75
C TYR A 754 75.85 21.35 5.65
N LEU A 755 75.83 21.17 6.97
CA LEU A 755 76.09 22.26 7.91
C LEU A 755 77.47 22.89 7.73
N GLU A 756 78.46 22.08 7.33
CA GLU A 756 79.84 22.53 7.12
C GLU A 756 80.10 23.17 5.75
N ASN A 757 79.40 22.76 4.69
CA ASN A 757 79.77 23.13 3.32
C ASN A 757 78.69 23.94 2.57
N ASP A 758 77.46 23.98 3.06
CA ASP A 758 76.39 24.76 2.43
C ASP A 758 76.38 26.21 2.92
N ALA A 759 76.41 27.15 1.99
CA ALA A 759 76.52 28.57 2.31
C ALA A 759 75.27 29.12 3.03
N ALA A 760 74.07 28.58 2.75
CA ALA A 760 72.83 28.99 3.40
C ALA A 760 72.73 28.39 4.82
N ALA A 761 73.18 27.15 5.01
CA ALA A 761 73.30 26.52 6.33
C ALA A 761 74.26 27.30 7.24
N GLN A 762 75.44 27.66 6.72
CA GLN A 762 76.41 28.45 7.46
C GLN A 762 75.90 29.85 7.82
N GLN A 763 75.11 30.47 6.93
CA GLN A 763 74.44 31.75 7.23
C GLN A 763 73.40 31.61 8.34
N CYS A 764 72.58 30.56 8.31
CA CYS A 764 71.62 30.29 9.38
C CYS A 764 72.33 30.04 10.72
N LEU A 765 73.41 29.23 10.72
CA LEU A 765 74.23 29.00 11.91
C LEU A 765 74.90 30.30 12.42
N ALA A 766 75.36 31.18 11.52
CA ALA A 766 75.93 32.47 11.91
C ALA A 766 74.87 33.42 12.52
N GLN A 767 73.64 33.40 12.01
CA GLN A 767 72.51 34.16 12.57
C GLN A 767 72.09 33.61 13.94
N LEU A 768 72.10 32.28 14.11
CA LEU A 768 71.84 31.62 15.39
C LEU A 768 72.93 31.95 16.43
N LYS A 769 74.21 31.99 16.00
CA LYS A 769 75.32 32.46 16.85
C LYS A 769 75.19 33.93 17.25
N ALA A 770 74.68 34.79 16.35
CA ALA A 770 74.43 36.19 16.66
C ALA A 770 73.27 36.38 17.66
N LEU A 771 72.30 35.46 17.68
CA LEU A 771 71.13 35.51 18.56
C LEU A 771 71.40 34.98 19.97
N GLY A 772 72.21 33.93 20.13
CA GLY A 772 72.41 33.27 21.43
C GLY A 772 73.83 32.75 21.73
N GLY A 773 74.83 33.16 20.95
CA GLY A 773 76.23 32.76 21.12
C GLY A 773 76.55 31.36 20.58
N ASP A 774 77.84 30.99 20.64
CA ASP A 774 78.31 29.69 20.13
C ASP A 774 77.64 28.49 20.81
N ALA A 775 77.30 28.60 22.10
CA ALA A 775 76.66 27.54 22.87
C ALA A 775 75.24 27.18 22.38
N LEU A 776 74.46 28.17 21.91
CA LEU A 776 73.12 27.91 21.35
C LEU A 776 73.22 27.20 20.00
N ALA A 777 74.15 27.64 19.15
CA ALA A 777 74.34 27.04 17.83
C ALA A 777 74.84 25.58 17.92
N GLU A 778 75.78 25.30 18.84
CA GLU A 778 76.27 23.93 19.06
C GLU A 778 75.18 23.01 19.63
N ARG A 779 74.36 23.49 20.58
CA ARG A 779 73.23 22.70 21.14
C ARG A 779 72.15 22.43 20.11
N LEU A 780 71.80 23.40 19.27
CA LEU A 780 70.85 23.20 18.19
C LEU A 780 71.39 22.21 17.16
N GLN A 781 72.66 22.35 16.76
CA GLN A 781 73.32 21.41 15.86
C GLN A 781 73.27 19.98 16.42
N GLN A 782 73.59 19.82 17.70
CA GLN A 782 73.56 18.50 18.36
C GLN A 782 72.14 17.93 18.48
N ALA A 783 71.15 18.75 18.84
CA ALA A 783 69.74 18.34 18.91
C ALA A 783 69.20 17.92 17.54
N MET A 784 69.60 18.64 16.48
CA MET A 784 69.23 18.30 15.11
C MET A 784 69.91 17.02 14.62
N THR A 785 71.19 16.82 14.91
CA THR A 785 71.87 15.56 14.60
C THR A 785 71.21 14.38 15.32
N ASP A 786 70.84 14.56 16.59
CA ASP A 786 70.13 13.54 17.37
C ASP A 786 68.73 13.24 16.79
N TYR A 787 67.99 14.27 16.37
CA TYR A 787 66.71 14.09 15.71
C TYR A 787 66.83 13.33 14.38
N VAL A 788 67.78 13.73 13.53
CA VAL A 788 68.07 13.06 12.25
C VAL A 788 68.42 11.58 12.48
N GLN A 789 69.23 11.29 13.49
CA GLN A 789 69.70 9.93 13.76
C GLN A 789 68.68 9.04 14.48
N LYS A 790 67.93 9.58 15.46
CA LYS A 790 67.08 8.80 16.36
C LYS A 790 65.61 8.76 15.93
N GLN A 791 65.15 9.73 15.13
CA GLN A 791 63.73 9.86 14.77
C GLN A 791 63.51 9.85 13.26
N LEU A 792 64.24 10.67 12.52
CA LEU A 792 64.04 10.77 11.07
C LEU A 792 64.55 9.53 10.32
N ALA A 793 65.76 9.06 10.63
CA ALA A 793 66.33 7.87 9.98
C ALA A 793 65.46 6.60 10.13
N PRO A 794 64.99 6.20 11.33
CA PRO A 794 64.12 5.02 11.44
C PRO A 794 62.76 5.19 10.76
N TYR A 795 62.21 6.41 10.74
CA TYR A 795 60.98 6.71 9.98
C TYR A 795 61.19 6.54 8.47
N LEU A 796 62.27 7.10 7.92
CA LEU A 796 62.61 6.96 6.50
C LEU A 796 62.92 5.50 6.14
N GLN A 797 63.58 4.75 7.04
CA GLN A 797 63.83 3.33 6.83
C GLN A 797 62.53 2.54 6.70
N GLN A 798 61.58 2.74 7.61
CA GLN A 798 60.29 2.04 7.58
C GLN A 798 59.43 2.45 6.38
N ALA A 799 59.40 3.74 6.05
CA ALA A 799 58.70 4.24 4.87
C ALA A 799 59.31 3.68 3.57
N MET A 800 60.64 3.60 3.48
CA MET A 800 61.35 3.06 2.33
C MET A 800 61.19 1.55 2.18
N ASP A 801 61.10 0.79 3.28
CA ASP A 801 60.79 -0.64 3.22
C ASP A 801 59.37 -0.88 2.68
N GLN A 802 58.42 -0.03 3.05
CA GLN A 802 57.05 -0.10 2.53
C GLN A 802 56.98 0.28 1.05
N VAL A 803 57.68 1.33 0.63
CA VAL A 803 57.84 1.73 -0.78
C VAL A 803 58.52 0.62 -1.60
N THR A 804 59.60 0.02 -1.07
CA THR A 804 60.32 -1.06 -1.75
C THR A 804 59.44 -2.29 -1.92
N LYS A 805 58.59 -2.60 -0.94
CA LYS A 805 57.61 -3.69 -1.03
C LYS A 805 56.56 -3.41 -2.12
N THR A 806 56.00 -2.20 -2.16
CA THR A 806 55.03 -1.79 -3.19
C THR A 806 55.62 -1.79 -4.59
N ILE A 807 56.86 -1.32 -4.76
CA ILE A 807 57.58 -1.38 -6.04
C ILE A 807 57.86 -2.84 -6.43
N SER A 808 58.29 -3.68 -5.50
CA SER A 808 58.57 -5.10 -5.76
C SER A 808 57.31 -5.85 -6.21
N ASP A 809 56.17 -5.57 -5.58
CA ASP A 809 54.88 -6.16 -5.97
C ASP A 809 54.43 -5.65 -7.35
N GLN A 810 54.65 -4.36 -7.67
CA GLN A 810 54.36 -3.79 -8.99
C GLN A 810 55.30 -4.31 -10.09
N ILE A 811 56.59 -4.49 -9.83
CA ILE A 811 57.54 -5.09 -10.76
C ILE A 811 57.15 -6.55 -11.02
N ALA A 812 56.84 -7.31 -9.97
CA ALA A 812 56.38 -8.69 -10.11
C ALA A 812 55.10 -8.76 -10.95
N ALA A 813 54.17 -7.83 -10.75
CA ALA A 813 52.93 -7.73 -11.54
C ALA A 813 53.19 -7.32 -13.00
N THR A 814 54.06 -6.34 -13.26
CA THR A 814 54.29 -5.78 -14.60
C THR A 814 55.18 -6.68 -15.45
N VAL A 815 56.21 -7.27 -14.84
CA VAL A 815 57.08 -8.27 -15.49
C VAL A 815 56.31 -9.56 -15.74
N SER A 816 55.45 -10.01 -14.81
CA SER A 816 54.60 -11.19 -15.07
C SER A 816 53.55 -10.92 -16.15
N ALA A 817 53.01 -9.69 -16.23
CA ALA A 817 52.06 -9.30 -17.27
C ALA A 817 52.72 -9.17 -18.66
N GLN A 818 53.91 -8.57 -18.75
CA GLN A 818 54.64 -8.42 -20.01
C GLN A 818 55.28 -9.74 -20.49
N LEU A 819 55.77 -10.60 -19.59
CA LEU A 819 56.18 -11.96 -19.94
C LEU A 819 55.00 -12.82 -20.39
N LYS A 820 53.83 -12.68 -19.75
CA LYS A 820 52.59 -13.31 -20.23
C LYS A 820 52.18 -12.79 -21.60
N ALA A 821 52.33 -11.48 -21.88
CA ALA A 821 52.00 -10.89 -23.18
C ALA A 821 53.00 -11.29 -24.29
N GLY A 822 54.30 -11.34 -23.98
CA GLY A 822 55.35 -11.80 -24.92
C GLY A 822 55.27 -13.32 -25.18
N ALA A 823 54.98 -14.11 -24.14
CA ALA A 823 54.70 -15.54 -24.30
C ALA A 823 53.37 -15.79 -25.01
N ALA A 824 52.36 -14.95 -24.80
CA ALA A 824 51.09 -15.01 -25.53
C ALA A 824 51.25 -14.62 -27.01
N GLY A 825 52.08 -13.64 -27.37
CA GLY A 825 52.35 -13.30 -28.77
C GLY A 825 53.12 -14.38 -29.53
N LEU A 826 54.12 -15.00 -28.89
CA LEU A 826 54.83 -16.16 -29.44
C LEU A 826 53.93 -17.41 -29.46
N MET A 827 53.12 -17.64 -28.42
CA MET A 827 52.13 -18.71 -28.40
C MET A 827 51.00 -18.46 -29.38
N ASP A 828 50.60 -17.23 -29.68
CA ASP A 828 49.50 -16.94 -30.61
C ASP A 828 49.94 -17.11 -32.06
N GLN A 829 51.18 -16.75 -32.41
CA GLN A 829 51.77 -17.10 -33.72
C GLN A 829 52.01 -18.60 -33.87
N MET A 830 52.51 -19.26 -32.82
CA MET A 830 52.68 -20.71 -32.82
C MET A 830 51.32 -21.42 -32.79
N ALA A 831 50.32 -20.89 -32.09
CA ALA A 831 48.97 -21.43 -31.97
C ALA A 831 48.10 -21.10 -33.17
N THR A 832 48.32 -20.05 -33.97
CA THR A 832 47.59 -19.88 -35.25
C THR A 832 48.09 -20.86 -36.31
N GLN A 833 49.39 -21.17 -36.33
CA GLN A 833 49.98 -22.14 -37.26
C GLN A 833 49.76 -23.60 -36.79
N VAL A 834 49.75 -23.84 -35.47
CA VAL A 834 49.36 -25.13 -34.87
C VAL A 834 47.84 -25.30 -34.88
N SER A 835 47.01 -24.29 -34.60
CA SER A 835 45.54 -24.41 -34.60
C SER A 835 44.95 -24.57 -35.99
N SER A 836 45.55 -24.01 -37.05
CA SER A 836 45.12 -24.32 -38.42
C SER A 836 45.41 -25.78 -38.81
N SER A 837 46.45 -26.38 -38.22
CA SER A 837 46.75 -27.81 -38.36
C SER A 837 45.92 -28.68 -37.40
N PHE A 838 45.60 -28.18 -36.20
CA PHE A 838 44.83 -28.87 -35.17
C PHE A 838 43.32 -28.78 -35.41
N ALA A 839 42.81 -27.73 -36.06
CA ALA A 839 41.39 -27.59 -36.41
C ALA A 839 40.97 -28.67 -37.41
N ASN A 840 41.85 -29.04 -38.35
CA ASN A 840 41.63 -30.15 -39.29
C ASN A 840 41.74 -31.53 -38.61
N LEU A 841 42.37 -31.62 -37.43
CA LEU A 841 42.51 -32.85 -36.63
C LEU A 841 41.42 -32.95 -35.55
N ALA A 842 40.95 -31.83 -35.01
CA ALA A 842 39.85 -31.71 -34.06
C ALA A 842 38.50 -31.92 -34.75
N SER A 843 38.33 -31.51 -36.01
CA SER A 843 37.16 -31.87 -36.81
C SER A 843 37.05 -33.37 -37.11
N ALA A 844 38.15 -34.12 -36.93
CA ALA A 844 38.16 -35.57 -37.05
C ALA A 844 37.76 -36.27 -35.75
N MET A 845 37.76 -35.63 -34.59
CA MET A 845 37.34 -36.25 -33.32
C MET A 845 36.01 -35.68 -32.84
N HIS A 846 34.97 -36.53 -32.76
CA HIS A 846 33.66 -36.14 -32.26
C HIS A 846 33.38 -36.78 -30.91
N VAL A 847 33.02 -35.96 -29.91
CA VAL A 847 32.61 -36.41 -28.58
C VAL A 847 31.12 -36.17 -28.40
N ASP A 848 30.34 -37.24 -28.26
CA ASP A 848 28.92 -37.16 -27.97
C ASP A 848 28.70 -36.97 -26.46
N ALA A 849 28.45 -35.73 -26.07
CA ALA A 849 28.19 -35.34 -24.68
C ALA A 849 27.01 -36.11 -24.06
N SER A 850 26.03 -36.51 -24.86
CA SER A 850 24.87 -37.28 -24.38
C SER A 850 25.21 -38.75 -24.13
N ALA A 851 26.14 -39.32 -24.91
CA ALA A 851 26.64 -40.67 -24.70
C ALA A 851 27.62 -40.70 -23.50
N PHE A 852 28.44 -39.66 -23.35
CA PHE A 852 29.33 -39.50 -22.19
C PHE A 852 28.55 -39.39 -20.88
N ALA A 853 27.50 -38.56 -20.84
CA ALA A 853 26.63 -38.43 -19.66
C ALA A 853 25.90 -39.74 -19.32
N ARG A 854 25.54 -40.55 -20.33
CA ARG A 854 24.91 -41.87 -20.14
C ARG A 854 25.88 -42.96 -19.66
N ALA A 855 27.19 -42.73 -19.76
CA ALA A 855 28.20 -43.69 -19.37
C ALA A 855 28.59 -43.59 -17.88
N ILE A 856 28.16 -42.53 -17.18
CA ILE A 856 28.35 -42.41 -15.73
C ILE A 856 27.00 -42.72 -15.07
N HIS A 857 26.94 -43.85 -14.38
CA HIS A 857 25.78 -44.29 -13.63
C HIS A 857 25.95 -43.96 -12.15
N PHE A 858 24.97 -43.26 -11.60
CA PHE A 858 24.85 -43.08 -10.16
C PHE A 858 24.27 -44.38 -9.59
N ASN A 859 25.06 -45.10 -8.80
CA ASN A 859 24.70 -46.41 -8.27
C ASN A 859 24.06 -46.34 -6.88
N MET A 860 23.66 -45.16 -6.42
CA MET A 860 22.93 -45.03 -5.17
C MET A 860 21.47 -45.42 -5.37
N ASP A 861 21.03 -46.44 -4.64
CA ASP A 861 19.61 -46.68 -4.43
C ASP A 861 19.09 -45.88 -3.22
N ALA A 862 17.80 -46.02 -2.92
CA ALA A 862 17.18 -45.34 -1.79
C ALA A 862 17.80 -45.79 -0.44
N GLU A 863 18.31 -47.02 -0.36
CA GLU A 863 18.92 -47.58 0.84
C GLU A 863 20.32 -46.99 1.06
N ASP A 864 21.13 -46.84 0.01
CA ASP A 864 22.44 -46.21 0.05
C ASP A 864 22.38 -44.70 0.35
N LEU A 865 21.39 -44.00 -0.22
CA LEU A 865 21.13 -42.60 0.15
C LEU A 865 20.66 -42.50 1.61
N SER A 866 19.81 -43.43 2.05
CA SER A 866 19.36 -43.47 3.44
C SER A 866 20.49 -43.79 4.42
N SER A 867 21.42 -44.68 4.07
CA SER A 867 22.56 -45.05 4.92
C SER A 867 23.57 -43.90 5.02
N LEU A 868 23.80 -43.18 3.92
CA LEU A 868 24.57 -41.94 3.89
C LEU A 868 23.91 -40.85 4.74
N MET A 869 22.60 -40.64 4.60
CA MET A 869 21.87 -39.66 5.41
C MET A 869 21.85 -40.07 6.90
N MET A 870 21.72 -41.36 7.21
CA MET A 870 21.76 -41.88 8.58
C MET A 870 23.16 -41.77 9.20
N SER A 871 24.24 -41.97 8.45
CA SER A 871 25.60 -41.83 8.98
C SER A 871 25.94 -40.36 9.26
N TYR A 872 25.55 -39.44 8.37
CA TYR A 872 25.65 -38.00 8.63
C TYR A 872 24.76 -37.55 9.80
N ALA A 873 23.53 -38.06 9.89
CA ALA A 873 22.65 -37.79 11.01
C ALA A 873 23.22 -38.33 12.33
N LYS A 874 23.81 -39.54 12.32
CA LYS A 874 24.49 -40.13 13.49
C LYS A 874 25.72 -39.32 13.90
N ALA A 875 26.54 -38.87 12.95
CA ALA A 875 27.66 -37.99 13.24
C ALA A 875 27.21 -36.65 13.83
N SER A 876 26.08 -36.09 13.36
CA SER A 876 25.53 -34.85 13.91
C SER A 876 25.01 -35.00 15.35
N LYS A 877 24.59 -36.21 15.77
CA LYS A 877 24.14 -36.50 17.14
C LYS A 877 25.30 -36.57 18.17
N LEU A 878 26.53 -36.77 17.71
CA LEU A 878 27.72 -36.93 18.56
C LEU A 878 28.36 -35.56 18.84
N THR A 879 27.64 -34.70 19.57
CA THR A 879 28.09 -33.36 19.96
C THR A 879 27.73 -33.05 21.41
N TYR A 880 28.47 -32.11 22.00
CA TYR A 880 28.23 -31.61 23.36
C TYR A 880 26.79 -31.12 23.57
N ASP A 881 26.29 -30.27 22.67
CA ASP A 881 24.94 -29.70 22.78
C ASP A 881 23.84 -30.77 22.65
N ASN A 882 24.05 -31.79 21.81
CA ASN A 882 23.10 -32.90 21.68
C ASN A 882 23.11 -33.83 22.89
N ASN A 883 24.27 -34.05 23.53
CA ASN A 883 24.32 -34.78 24.79
C ASN A 883 23.52 -34.08 25.88
N LEU A 884 23.71 -32.76 26.05
CA LEU A 884 22.94 -31.98 27.02
C LEU A 884 21.43 -32.03 26.72
N THR A 885 21.04 -31.86 25.46
CA THR A 885 19.64 -31.96 25.05
C THR A 885 19.06 -33.36 25.30
N THR A 886 19.82 -34.42 25.01
CA THR A 886 19.41 -35.82 25.25
C THR A 886 19.18 -36.08 26.75
N LEU A 887 20.00 -35.48 27.60
CA LEU A 887 19.86 -35.55 29.06
C LEU A 887 18.73 -34.66 29.60
N GLY A 888 18.05 -33.89 28.74
CA GLY A 888 16.98 -32.96 29.13
C GLY A 888 17.49 -31.69 29.81
N TYR A 889 18.78 -31.37 29.65
CA TYR A 889 19.34 -30.11 30.12
C TYR A 889 19.10 -29.00 29.10
N ALA A 890 18.66 -27.85 29.59
CA ALA A 890 18.58 -26.61 28.84
C ALA A 890 18.86 -25.43 29.76
N ASP A 891 19.39 -24.34 29.19
CA ASP A 891 19.62 -23.08 29.90
C ASP A 891 18.41 -22.15 29.67
N GLU A 892 17.84 -21.60 30.74
CA GLU A 892 16.71 -20.67 30.67
C GLU A 892 17.04 -19.41 29.86
N ALA A 893 18.32 -19.01 29.81
CA ALA A 893 18.80 -17.88 29.03
C ALA A 893 19.03 -18.20 27.53
N ASP A 894 19.15 -19.47 27.14
CA ASP A 894 19.47 -19.90 25.77
C ASP A 894 18.40 -20.86 25.23
N PRO A 895 17.22 -20.36 24.82
CA PRO A 895 16.16 -21.19 24.27
C PRO A 895 16.57 -21.75 22.90
N ILE A 896 16.07 -22.93 22.54
CA ILE A 896 16.31 -23.51 21.21
C ILE A 896 15.31 -23.02 20.16
N SER A 897 14.21 -22.42 20.59
CA SER A 897 13.23 -21.75 19.73
C SER A 897 12.47 -20.66 20.47
N VAL A 898 12.01 -19.65 19.73
CA VAL A 898 11.12 -18.59 20.20
C VAL A 898 9.89 -18.58 19.30
N LYS A 899 8.70 -18.74 19.89
CA LYS A 899 7.41 -18.64 19.22
C LYS A 899 6.77 -17.32 19.62
N ILE A 900 6.59 -16.42 18.67
CA ILE A 900 5.95 -15.12 18.88
C ILE A 900 4.54 -15.20 18.31
N PHE A 901 3.53 -14.84 19.11
CA PHE A 901 2.11 -14.88 18.72
C PHE A 901 1.59 -13.45 18.51
N PRO A 902 1.61 -12.91 17.29
CA PRO A 902 1.12 -11.56 17.01
C PRO A 902 -0.39 -11.46 17.21
N ARG A 903 -0.89 -10.25 17.51
CA ARG A 903 -2.33 -9.99 17.69
C ARG A 903 -3.12 -10.14 16.38
N ASP A 904 -2.60 -9.54 15.31
CA ASP A 904 -3.14 -9.61 13.96
C ASP A 904 -2.00 -9.45 12.93
N PHE A 905 -2.31 -9.51 11.63
CA PHE A 905 -1.28 -9.40 10.59
C PHE A 905 -0.59 -8.04 10.56
N GLU A 906 -1.31 -6.95 10.86
CA GLU A 906 -0.68 -5.63 10.95
C GLU A 906 0.29 -5.57 12.14
N ALA A 907 -0.07 -6.17 13.27
CA ALA A 907 0.81 -6.28 14.43
C ALA A 907 2.02 -7.16 14.13
N LYS A 908 1.83 -8.23 13.35
CA LYS A 908 2.92 -9.08 12.87
C LYS A 908 3.92 -8.32 11.99
N GLU A 909 3.46 -7.54 11.02
CA GLU A 909 4.36 -6.70 10.21
C GLU A 909 5.16 -5.74 11.11
N ARG A 910 4.53 -5.15 12.14
CA ARG A 910 5.25 -4.35 13.14
C ARG A 910 6.27 -5.16 13.94
N VAL A 911 5.94 -6.40 14.33
CA VAL A 911 6.90 -7.33 14.97
C VAL A 911 8.09 -7.61 14.04
N LEU A 912 7.86 -7.83 12.75
CA LEU A 912 8.93 -8.01 11.76
C LEU A 912 9.80 -6.74 11.65
N ASP A 913 9.19 -5.55 11.61
CA ASP A 913 9.91 -4.27 11.63
C ASP A 913 10.82 -4.13 12.85
N HIS A 914 10.36 -4.55 14.04
CA HIS A 914 11.15 -4.55 15.26
C HIS A 914 12.33 -5.53 15.19
N ILE A 915 12.13 -6.75 14.68
CA ILE A 915 13.21 -7.75 14.49
C ILE A 915 14.22 -7.25 13.43
N ASP A 916 13.76 -6.63 12.35
CA ASP A 916 14.62 -6.05 11.32
C ASP A 916 15.41 -4.85 11.84
N ALA A 917 14.82 -4.06 12.73
CA ALA A 917 15.52 -2.98 13.43
C ALA A 917 16.62 -3.55 14.34
N TYR A 918 16.34 -4.59 15.12
CA TYR A 918 17.34 -5.33 15.90
C TYR A 918 18.49 -5.81 15.00
N ASN A 919 18.15 -6.48 13.88
CA ASN A 919 19.13 -6.98 12.92
C ASN A 919 20.01 -5.87 12.33
N LYS A 920 19.42 -4.71 11.99
CA LYS A 920 20.18 -3.54 11.49
C LYS A 920 21.11 -2.98 12.56
N GLN A 921 20.68 -2.89 13.82
CA GLN A 921 21.51 -2.39 14.92
C GLN A 921 22.71 -3.32 15.19
N VAL A 922 22.45 -4.62 15.23
CA VAL A 922 23.46 -5.66 15.46
C VAL A 922 24.50 -5.71 14.34
N LYS A 923 24.08 -5.63 13.08
CA LYS A 923 24.99 -5.52 11.92
C LYS A 923 25.79 -4.22 11.94
N ALA A 924 25.16 -3.09 12.29
CA ALA A 924 25.85 -1.80 12.42
C ALA A 924 26.90 -1.81 13.55
N ALA A 925 26.72 -2.64 14.58
CA ALA A 925 27.69 -2.88 15.64
C ALA A 925 28.81 -3.87 15.24
N GLY A 926 28.77 -4.44 14.04
CA GLY A 926 29.76 -5.39 13.52
C GLY A 926 29.55 -6.84 13.98
N HIS A 927 28.34 -7.18 14.45
CA HIS A 927 27.98 -8.51 14.96
C HIS A 927 27.03 -9.25 14.01
N ASP A 928 27.42 -9.42 12.74
CA ASP A 928 26.57 -10.03 11.71
C ASP A 928 26.09 -11.46 12.07
N ASP A 929 26.84 -12.16 12.92
CA ASP A 929 26.55 -13.49 13.46
C ASP A 929 25.36 -13.53 14.42
N ARG A 930 24.95 -12.38 14.98
CA ARG A 930 23.81 -12.28 15.90
C ARG A 930 22.50 -11.85 15.22
N ALA A 931 22.53 -11.66 13.90
CA ALA A 931 21.33 -11.33 13.14
C ALA A 931 20.39 -12.54 13.08
N ILE A 932 19.12 -12.30 13.41
CA ILE A 932 18.07 -13.31 13.46
C ILE A 932 17.47 -13.53 12.08
N THR A 933 17.43 -14.79 11.68
CA THR A 933 16.68 -15.31 10.55
C THR A 933 15.41 -15.96 11.09
N TYR A 934 14.28 -15.73 10.42
CA TYR A 934 12.97 -16.26 10.82
C TYR A 934 12.22 -16.81 9.61
N THR A 935 11.28 -17.72 9.85
CA THR A 935 10.45 -18.30 8.79
C THR A 935 8.99 -17.92 8.98
N ASP A 936 8.39 -17.27 7.97
CA ASP A 936 7.00 -16.82 7.99
C ASP A 936 6.12 -17.52 6.95
N TYR A 937 5.73 -18.76 7.25
CA TYR A 937 4.88 -19.55 6.36
C TYR A 937 3.50 -18.91 6.12
N MET A 938 2.89 -18.36 7.17
CA MET A 938 1.54 -17.82 7.07
C MET A 938 1.51 -16.45 6.39
N GLY A 939 2.57 -15.66 6.54
CA GLY A 939 2.77 -14.40 5.81
C GLY A 939 2.77 -14.60 4.31
N ILE A 940 3.50 -15.59 3.84
CA ILE A 940 3.57 -15.92 2.41
C ILE A 940 2.20 -16.37 1.88
N ILE A 941 1.50 -17.25 2.61
CA ILE A 941 0.20 -17.79 2.19
C ILE A 941 -0.88 -16.70 2.23
N MET A 942 -1.04 -16.00 3.35
CA MET A 942 -2.08 -14.99 3.51
C MET A 942 -1.79 -13.70 2.73
N GLY A 943 -0.52 -13.31 2.60
CA GLY A 943 -0.12 -12.21 1.71
C GLY A 943 -0.61 -12.46 0.28
N SER A 944 -0.44 -13.69 -0.24
CA SER A 944 -0.97 -14.07 -1.54
C SER A 944 -2.51 -14.00 -1.62
N VAL A 945 -3.22 -14.43 -0.57
CA VAL A 945 -4.69 -14.33 -0.50
C VAL A 945 -5.15 -12.87 -0.50
N THR A 946 -4.54 -12.03 0.34
CA THR A 946 -4.82 -10.60 0.45
C THR A 946 -4.55 -9.89 -0.88
N ASP A 947 -3.45 -10.21 -1.56
CA ASP A 947 -3.13 -9.66 -2.89
C ASP A 947 -4.15 -10.06 -3.96
N ILE A 948 -4.60 -11.32 -3.96
CA ILE A 948 -5.66 -11.78 -4.88
C ILE A 948 -6.95 -10.99 -4.64
N VAL A 949 -7.34 -10.80 -3.38
CA VAL A 949 -8.57 -10.07 -3.02
C VAL A 949 -8.46 -8.59 -3.37
N ASN A 950 -7.32 -7.97 -3.12
CA ASN A 950 -7.05 -6.58 -3.49
C ASN A 950 -7.09 -6.39 -5.01
N THR A 951 -6.51 -7.33 -5.77
CA THR A 951 -6.52 -7.31 -7.23
C THR A 951 -7.95 -7.43 -7.78
N ILE A 952 -8.76 -8.36 -7.26
CA ILE A 952 -10.17 -8.50 -7.65
C ILE A 952 -10.95 -7.23 -7.32
N SER A 953 -10.72 -6.66 -6.13
CA SER A 953 -11.39 -5.43 -5.68
C SER A 953 -11.07 -4.26 -6.61
N LEU A 954 -9.81 -4.09 -7.02
CA LEU A 954 -9.39 -3.05 -7.95
C LEU A 954 -10.06 -3.20 -9.33
N VAL A 955 -10.11 -4.42 -9.86
CA VAL A 955 -10.79 -4.71 -11.14
C VAL A 955 -12.28 -4.37 -11.06
N LEU A 956 -12.95 -4.73 -9.97
CA LEU A 956 -14.36 -4.41 -9.76
C LEU A 956 -14.59 -2.90 -9.67
N ILE A 957 -13.74 -2.16 -8.94
CA ILE A 957 -13.80 -0.69 -8.85
C ILE A 957 -13.63 -0.05 -10.23
N ALA A 958 -12.74 -0.58 -11.08
CA ALA A 958 -12.55 -0.09 -12.45
C ALA A 958 -13.83 -0.26 -13.30
N PHE A 959 -14.47 -1.44 -13.26
CA PHE A 959 -15.73 -1.68 -13.98
C PHE A 959 -16.87 -0.76 -13.54
N VAL A 960 -16.95 -0.50 -12.24
CA VAL A 960 -17.99 0.37 -11.71
C VAL A 960 -17.73 1.84 -12.01
N SER A 961 -16.48 2.27 -12.09
CA SER A 961 -16.12 3.61 -12.54
C SER A 961 -16.65 3.88 -13.96
N ILE A 962 -16.57 2.90 -14.86
CA ILE A 962 -17.17 3.00 -16.21
C ILE A 962 -18.70 3.12 -16.12
N SER A 963 -19.33 2.31 -15.28
CA SER A 963 -20.79 2.33 -15.07
C SER A 963 -21.29 3.68 -14.53
N LEU A 964 -20.49 4.35 -13.69
CA LEU A 964 -20.77 5.67 -13.15
C LEU A 964 -20.70 6.77 -14.23
N VAL A 965 -19.72 6.69 -15.13
CA VAL A 965 -19.63 7.62 -16.28
C VAL A 965 -20.85 7.46 -17.19
N VAL A 966 -21.24 6.23 -17.52
CA VAL A 966 -22.44 5.95 -18.33
C VAL A 966 -23.71 6.49 -17.66
N SER A 967 -23.84 6.30 -16.34
CA SER A 967 -24.97 6.81 -15.55
C SER A 967 -25.04 8.34 -15.60
N SER A 968 -23.90 9.03 -15.46
CA SER A 968 -23.82 10.50 -15.52
C SER A 968 -24.24 11.07 -16.89
N ILE A 969 -23.79 10.44 -17.98
CA ILE A 969 -24.20 10.82 -19.35
C ILE A 969 -25.71 10.64 -19.52
N MET A 970 -26.26 9.53 -19.05
CA MET A 970 -27.69 9.23 -19.17
C MET A 970 -28.55 10.25 -18.40
N ILE A 971 -28.13 10.61 -17.17
CA ILE A 971 -28.77 11.68 -16.40
C ILE A 971 -28.74 13.00 -17.18
N GLY A 972 -27.58 13.39 -17.72
CA GLY A 972 -27.45 14.63 -18.51
C GLY A 972 -28.39 14.70 -19.72
N ILE A 973 -28.53 13.60 -20.47
CA ILE A 973 -29.45 13.51 -21.61
C ILE A 973 -30.91 13.63 -21.16
N ILE A 974 -31.30 12.92 -20.09
CA ILE A 974 -32.68 12.96 -19.59
C ILE A 974 -33.02 14.36 -19.06
N THR A 975 -32.13 15.00 -18.31
CA THR A 975 -32.31 16.38 -17.85
C THR A 975 -32.42 17.35 -19.03
N TYR A 976 -31.64 17.16 -20.10
CA TYR A 976 -31.75 17.96 -21.31
C TYR A 976 -33.11 17.83 -22.00
N ILE A 977 -33.64 16.60 -22.11
CA ILE A 977 -35.00 16.37 -22.64
C ILE A 977 -36.04 17.04 -21.74
N SER A 978 -35.91 16.94 -20.41
CA SER A 978 -36.81 17.62 -19.45
C SER A 978 -36.86 19.14 -19.68
N VAL A 979 -35.71 19.76 -19.97
CA VAL A 979 -35.60 21.19 -20.32
C VAL A 979 -36.27 21.53 -21.65
N LEU A 980 -36.21 20.63 -22.65
CA LEU A 980 -36.83 20.85 -23.95
C LEU A 980 -38.36 20.77 -23.88
N GLU A 981 -38.90 19.83 -23.10
CA GLU A 981 -40.35 19.67 -22.90
C GLU A 981 -41.00 20.86 -22.20
N ARG A 982 -40.22 21.68 -21.47
CA ARG A 982 -40.72 22.79 -20.63
C ARG A 982 -40.35 24.17 -21.17
N LYS A 983 -40.08 24.29 -22.47
CA LYS A 983 -39.72 25.57 -23.12
C LYS A 983 -40.73 26.69 -22.83
N LYS A 984 -42.03 26.42 -22.99
CA LYS A 984 -43.11 27.41 -22.77
C LYS A 984 -43.17 27.89 -21.31
N GLU A 985 -42.99 26.98 -20.35
CA GLU A 985 -42.96 27.32 -18.92
C GLU A 985 -41.77 28.22 -18.57
N ILE A 986 -40.59 27.96 -19.15
CA ILE A 986 -39.42 28.82 -19.02
C ILE A 986 -39.70 30.21 -19.59
N GLY A 987 -40.35 30.29 -20.76
CA GLY A 987 -40.76 31.55 -21.38
C GLY A 987 -41.69 32.37 -20.49
N ILE A 988 -42.71 31.73 -19.89
CA ILE A 988 -43.64 32.36 -18.95
C ILE A 988 -42.91 32.91 -17.72
N LEU A 989 -42.04 32.11 -17.09
CA LEU A 989 -41.28 32.54 -15.91
C LEU A 989 -40.36 33.72 -16.23
N ARG A 990 -39.64 33.67 -17.36
CA ARG A 990 -38.77 34.76 -17.82
C ARG A 990 -39.55 36.04 -18.10
N ALA A 991 -40.75 35.92 -18.66
CA ALA A 991 -41.61 37.06 -18.96
C ALA A 991 -42.19 37.75 -17.72
N ILE A 992 -42.51 36.99 -16.67
CA ILE A 992 -42.94 37.53 -15.36
C ILE A 992 -41.75 38.14 -14.58
N GLY A 993 -40.52 37.99 -15.08
CA GLY A 993 -39.32 38.63 -14.51
C GLY A 993 -38.40 37.67 -13.75
N ALA A 994 -38.50 36.36 -13.97
CA ALA A 994 -37.53 35.42 -13.41
C ALA A 994 -36.14 35.65 -14.01
N SER A 995 -35.13 35.75 -13.15
CA SER A 995 -33.75 35.86 -13.61
C SER A 995 -33.24 34.56 -14.22
N LYS A 996 -32.20 34.65 -15.08
CA LYS A 996 -31.52 33.47 -15.62
C LYS A 996 -31.07 32.51 -14.49
N ARG A 997 -30.63 33.06 -13.36
CA ARG A 997 -30.25 32.29 -12.17
C ARG A 997 -31.44 31.62 -11.50
N ASN A 998 -32.58 32.30 -11.37
CA ASN A 998 -33.79 31.71 -10.79
C ASN A 998 -34.26 30.52 -11.62
N VAL A 999 -34.26 30.65 -12.95
CA VAL A 999 -34.62 29.55 -13.86
C VAL A 999 -33.62 28.40 -13.74
N ALA A 1000 -32.32 28.67 -13.75
CA ALA A 1000 -31.29 27.63 -13.57
C ALA A 1000 -31.42 26.92 -12.21
N ASN A 1001 -31.71 27.65 -11.12
CA ASN A 1001 -31.88 27.08 -9.79
C ASN A 1001 -33.05 26.10 -9.69
N VAL A 1002 -34.14 26.30 -10.44
CA VAL A 1002 -35.26 25.34 -10.49
C VAL A 1002 -34.79 24.02 -11.10
N PHE A 1003 -34.06 24.05 -12.21
CA PHE A 1003 -33.54 22.81 -12.83
C PHE A 1003 -32.42 22.17 -12.00
N ASN A 1004 -31.52 22.95 -11.41
CA ASN A 1004 -30.50 22.42 -10.50
C ASN A 1004 -31.12 21.80 -9.23
N ALA A 1005 -32.24 22.34 -8.76
CA ALA A 1005 -33.00 21.76 -7.67
C ALA A 1005 -33.71 20.45 -8.09
N GLU A 1006 -34.14 20.33 -9.35
CA GLU A 1006 -34.67 19.09 -9.94
C GLU A 1006 -33.60 17.99 -9.92
N THR A 1007 -32.40 18.28 -10.42
CA THR A 1007 -31.29 17.30 -10.45
C THR A 1007 -30.75 16.94 -9.08
N PHE A 1008 -30.79 17.87 -8.12
CA PHE A 1008 -30.47 17.59 -6.72
C PHE A 1008 -31.43 16.55 -6.12
N ILE A 1009 -32.75 16.74 -6.31
CA ILE A 1009 -33.77 15.82 -5.79
C ILE A 1009 -33.66 14.45 -6.47
N GLU A 1010 -33.43 14.41 -7.79
CA GLU A 1010 -33.23 13.17 -8.53
C GLU A 1010 -32.00 12.40 -8.02
N GLY A 1011 -30.88 13.08 -7.75
CA GLY A 1011 -29.69 12.47 -7.16
C GLY A 1011 -29.91 11.95 -5.75
N LEU A 1012 -30.63 12.69 -4.91
CA LEU A 1012 -30.95 12.24 -3.56
C LEU A 1012 -31.82 10.97 -3.59
N ILE A 1013 -32.85 10.94 -4.43
CA ILE A 1013 -33.73 9.78 -4.58
C ILE A 1013 -32.95 8.59 -5.15
N ALA A 1014 -32.11 8.81 -6.18
CA ALA A 1014 -31.29 7.75 -6.78
C ALA A 1014 -30.28 7.17 -5.80
N GLY A 1015 -29.58 8.02 -5.03
CA GLY A 1015 -28.63 7.60 -4.01
C GLY A 1015 -29.29 6.81 -2.89
N VAL A 1016 -30.37 7.31 -2.29
CA VAL A 1016 -31.11 6.59 -1.24
C VAL A 1016 -31.65 5.27 -1.78
N PHE A 1017 -32.21 5.26 -2.99
CA PHE A 1017 -32.69 4.05 -3.64
C PHE A 1017 -31.58 3.03 -3.83
N ALA A 1018 -30.39 3.46 -4.26
CA ALA A 1018 -29.24 2.58 -4.43
C ALA A 1018 -28.85 1.89 -3.11
N ILE A 1019 -28.75 2.65 -2.02
CA ILE A 1019 -28.41 2.10 -0.69
C ILE A 1019 -29.47 1.12 -0.22
N VAL A 1020 -30.77 1.47 -0.36
CA VAL A 1020 -31.87 0.58 0.04
C VAL A 1020 -31.84 -0.73 -0.74
N VAL A 1021 -31.56 -0.70 -2.04
CA VAL A 1021 -31.44 -1.90 -2.86
C VAL A 1021 -30.27 -2.76 -2.40
N VAL A 1022 -29.09 -2.17 -2.15
CA VAL A 1022 -27.91 -2.92 -1.70
C VAL A 1022 -28.12 -3.55 -0.33
N VAL A 1023 -28.71 -2.82 0.62
CA VAL A 1023 -29.05 -3.36 1.94
C VAL A 1023 -30.13 -4.44 1.84
N ALA A 1024 -31.10 -4.30 0.93
CA ALA A 1024 -32.12 -5.33 0.74
C ALA A 1024 -31.52 -6.62 0.14
N VAL A 1025 -30.53 -6.50 -0.76
CA VAL A 1025 -29.83 -7.64 -1.37
C VAL A 1025 -28.82 -8.27 -0.41
N SER A 1026 -28.25 -7.52 0.53
CA SER A 1026 -27.28 -8.07 1.48
C SER A 1026 -27.90 -9.10 2.42
N PHE A 1027 -29.18 -8.98 2.79
CA PHE A 1027 -29.89 -9.99 3.60
C PHE A 1027 -29.86 -11.40 2.98
N PRO A 1028 -30.43 -11.64 1.78
CA PRO A 1028 -30.41 -12.97 1.17
C PRO A 1028 -28.98 -13.46 0.88
N VAL A 1029 -28.08 -12.57 0.46
CA VAL A 1029 -26.67 -12.93 0.20
C VAL A 1029 -25.96 -13.39 1.48
N ASN A 1030 -26.11 -12.67 2.59
CA ASN A 1030 -25.48 -13.02 3.87
C ASN A 1030 -26.07 -14.31 4.45
N THR A 1031 -27.39 -14.52 4.33
CA THR A 1031 -28.02 -15.78 4.78
C THR A 1031 -27.53 -16.99 3.98
N TRP A 1032 -27.37 -16.84 2.67
CA TRP A 1032 -26.80 -17.88 1.82
C TRP A 1032 -25.33 -18.13 2.14
N ALA A 1033 -24.53 -17.08 2.31
CA ALA A 1033 -23.11 -17.19 2.66
C ALA A 1033 -22.90 -17.91 4.01
N LEU A 1034 -23.71 -17.58 5.01
CA LEU A 1034 -23.67 -18.25 6.31
C LEU A 1034 -24.03 -19.73 6.21
N THR A 1035 -25.08 -20.07 5.47
CA THR A 1035 -25.58 -21.46 5.37
C THR A 1035 -24.68 -22.35 4.51
N ALA A 1036 -24.20 -21.83 3.38
CA ALA A 1036 -23.48 -22.63 2.38
C ALA A 1036 -21.96 -22.62 2.58
N LYS A 1037 -21.42 -21.56 3.19
CA LYS A 1037 -19.97 -21.31 3.30
C LYS A 1037 -19.49 -21.00 4.71
N GLN A 1038 -20.39 -20.93 5.70
CA GLN A 1038 -20.08 -20.55 7.09
C GLN A 1038 -19.39 -19.18 7.23
N VAL A 1039 -19.56 -18.29 6.24
CA VAL A 1039 -18.98 -16.94 6.26
C VAL A 1039 -20.02 -15.95 6.80
N PRO A 1040 -19.82 -15.38 8.00
CA PRO A 1040 -20.72 -14.37 8.55
C PRO A 1040 -20.50 -13.02 7.86
N ASN A 1041 -21.58 -12.26 7.66
CA ASN A 1041 -21.56 -10.85 7.22
C ASN A 1041 -20.74 -10.54 5.95
N LEU A 1042 -20.80 -11.43 4.95
CA LEU A 1042 -20.07 -11.29 3.67
C LEU A 1042 -20.30 -9.94 2.97
N MET A 1043 -21.51 -9.39 3.06
CA MET A 1043 -21.88 -8.11 2.49
C MET A 1043 -22.31 -7.15 3.60
N SER A 1044 -21.41 -6.24 3.98
CA SER A 1044 -21.58 -5.28 5.06
C SER A 1044 -21.24 -3.87 4.59
N LEU A 1045 -22.27 -3.01 4.46
CA LEU A 1045 -22.08 -1.62 4.05
C LEU A 1045 -22.07 -0.71 5.30
N PRO A 1046 -20.94 -0.08 5.64
CA PRO A 1046 -20.88 0.90 6.72
C PRO A 1046 -21.83 2.07 6.47
N VAL A 1047 -22.43 2.58 7.55
CA VAL A 1047 -23.35 3.74 7.47
C VAL A 1047 -22.63 4.98 6.93
N GLN A 1048 -21.35 5.15 7.25
CA GLN A 1048 -20.53 6.26 6.76
C GLN A 1048 -20.37 6.19 5.23
N ASP A 1049 -19.99 5.03 4.69
CA ASP A 1049 -19.87 4.81 3.24
C ASP A 1049 -21.20 5.03 2.53
N ALA A 1050 -22.31 4.55 3.11
CA ALA A 1050 -23.64 4.78 2.55
C ALA A 1050 -23.98 6.28 2.44
N LEU A 1051 -23.65 7.08 3.45
CA LEU A 1051 -23.87 8.54 3.43
C LEU A 1051 -22.97 9.23 2.40
N VAL A 1052 -21.70 8.82 2.31
CA VAL A 1052 -20.75 9.34 1.31
C VAL A 1052 -21.24 9.03 -0.11
N LEU A 1053 -21.74 7.82 -0.37
CA LEU A 1053 -22.28 7.45 -1.68
C LEU A 1053 -23.54 8.23 -2.06
N ILE A 1054 -24.42 8.54 -1.11
CA ILE A 1054 -25.57 9.42 -1.34
C ILE A 1054 -25.08 10.82 -1.73
N ALA A 1055 -24.08 11.35 -1.03
CA ALA A 1055 -23.49 12.65 -1.35
C ALA A 1055 -22.84 12.67 -2.74
N ILE A 1056 -22.10 11.62 -3.11
CA ILE A 1056 -21.52 11.44 -4.44
C ILE A 1056 -22.61 11.38 -5.51
N SER A 1057 -23.70 10.65 -5.26
CA SER A 1057 -24.83 10.57 -6.19
C SER A 1057 -25.43 11.95 -6.49
N VAL A 1058 -25.70 12.74 -5.43
CA VAL A 1058 -26.20 14.12 -5.56
C VAL A 1058 -25.21 15.01 -6.29
N LEU A 1059 -23.91 14.91 -6.00
CA LEU A 1059 -22.88 15.70 -6.65
C LEU A 1059 -22.84 15.42 -8.17
N LEU A 1060 -22.85 14.13 -8.55
CA LEU A 1060 -22.80 13.71 -9.95
C LEU A 1060 -24.04 14.17 -10.72
N THR A 1061 -25.25 14.01 -10.16
CA THR A 1061 -26.47 14.46 -10.84
C THR A 1061 -26.52 15.97 -10.98
N VAL A 1062 -26.09 16.72 -9.96
CA VAL A 1062 -26.02 18.18 -10.04
C VAL A 1062 -25.05 18.60 -11.12
N VAL A 1063 -23.83 18.05 -11.14
CA VAL A 1063 -22.80 18.36 -12.15
C VAL A 1063 -23.30 18.04 -13.56
N ALA A 1064 -23.90 16.87 -13.78
CA ALA A 1064 -24.51 16.49 -15.06
C ALA A 1064 -25.65 17.44 -15.48
N GLY A 1065 -26.40 17.95 -14.51
CA GLY A 1065 -27.52 18.87 -14.70
C GLY A 1065 -27.14 20.33 -15.00
N LEU A 1066 -25.92 20.76 -14.65
CA LEU A 1066 -25.50 22.17 -14.79
C LEU A 1066 -25.55 22.67 -16.24
N LEU A 1067 -25.13 21.83 -17.19
CA LEU A 1067 -25.11 22.19 -18.62
C LEU A 1067 -26.53 22.38 -19.18
N PRO A 1068 -27.46 21.40 -19.04
CA PRO A 1068 -28.87 21.59 -19.39
C PRO A 1068 -29.53 22.79 -18.71
N ALA A 1069 -29.32 22.97 -17.40
CA ALA A 1069 -29.90 24.07 -16.64
C ALA A 1069 -29.41 25.44 -17.14
N ARG A 1070 -28.12 25.55 -17.46
CA ARG A 1070 -27.53 26.77 -18.05
C ARG A 1070 -28.10 27.04 -19.43
N SER A 1071 -28.25 26.01 -20.28
CA SER A 1071 -28.89 26.14 -21.60
C SER A 1071 -30.34 26.59 -21.47
N ALA A 1072 -31.11 25.99 -20.56
CA ALA A 1072 -32.49 26.37 -20.26
C ALA A 1072 -32.63 27.86 -19.91
N SER A 1073 -31.77 28.35 -19.01
CA SER A 1073 -31.81 29.73 -18.51
C SER A 1073 -31.52 30.81 -19.56
N ARG A 1074 -30.86 30.44 -20.67
CA ARG A 1074 -30.44 31.36 -21.73
C ARG A 1074 -31.45 31.49 -22.88
N LYS A 1075 -32.54 30.71 -22.87
CA LYS A 1075 -33.59 30.79 -23.90
C LYS A 1075 -34.28 32.15 -23.88
N ASP A 1076 -34.57 32.68 -25.07
CA ASP A 1076 -35.29 33.93 -25.25
C ASP A 1076 -36.77 33.74 -24.87
N PRO A 1077 -37.34 34.60 -24.00
CA PRO A 1077 -38.76 34.49 -23.61
C PRO A 1077 -39.72 34.66 -24.79
N VAL A 1078 -39.41 35.50 -25.78
CA VAL A 1078 -40.28 35.73 -26.94
C VAL A 1078 -40.28 34.52 -27.86
N GLU A 1079 -39.11 33.93 -28.11
CA GLU A 1079 -39.00 32.69 -28.90
C GLU A 1079 -39.71 31.52 -28.18
N ALA A 1080 -39.51 31.38 -26.87
CA ALA A 1080 -40.11 30.32 -26.08
C ALA A 1080 -41.65 30.42 -25.95
N LEU A 1081 -42.21 31.63 -26.08
CA LEU A 1081 -43.65 31.88 -26.08
C LEU A 1081 -44.28 31.79 -27.49
N ARG A 1082 -43.48 31.97 -28.55
CA ARG A 1082 -43.90 31.84 -29.96
C ARG A 1082 -43.78 30.42 -30.51
N SER A 1083 -42.93 29.59 -29.91
CA SER A 1083 -42.70 28.22 -30.38
C SER A 1083 -43.87 27.29 -30.02
N GLU A 1084 -44.81 27.15 -30.95
CA GLU A 1084 -45.60 25.94 -31.24
C GLU A 1084 -45.94 25.91 -32.73
#